data_AF-A0A978TWJ8-F1
#
_entry.id   AF-A0A978TWJ8-F1
#
_cell.length_a   1.000
_cell.length_b   1.000
_cell.length_c   1.000
_cell.angle_alpha   90.00
_cell.angle_beta   90.00
_cell.angle_gamma   90.00
#
_symmetry.space_group_name_H-M   'P 1'
#
loop_
_entity.id
_entity.type
_entity.pdbx_description
1 polymer ?
#
loop_
_entity_poly.entity_id
_entity_poly.type
_entity_poly.pdbx_seq_one_letter_code
_entity_poly.pdbx_strand_id
1 'polypeptide(L)'
;METTSHQHWLQHLEQRLQARSPRSSQVQIRCGVRQGNLVVVGQHAPDVMPDPQETIEQLVQQVRQEQDKIRWETLKRADARQVMIVLRIMGESKPYRMHTLSLRPKPAASSARGLATVGAGLTATASGDTGGACDTGGAIALAAPSAPTGEEAELSLSKQWVDAFLSDSQAYAEQHQAAQAALVPAWMKPWRSRLSSPAGMVAMAAAVTLLAGGLYMLTRPCVIGGCQPLETAQAEAQTALQTIQKPQSAQQVVDAYGQLVEANYLLSTIPSWSSYYPQAQGLMQSYEGQAAILEKVVKAQRSAYAAAVKSQNPPHPLPTWREVQQLWQGAIAELEQVPADSPIHSLAQAKQAEYQQNLTVINRFISAEQQAQERVRLAREAASVAEARGGAANSLETWKDTQATWQRAVQLLQQVPQNTMAYGEAQQLLALYQPRLVAATTRLQQEEVANSAYTEAVDLATKAQQSERENQWTTAVGQWRTALTRIQQVPSGTSRYPQAQPLVTTYRNALSRAQQRLGTAVGIQSARIALEQTCGTTPRICTYASAGNAVQVRLTPSYTEAAGVAIAKSPSAANPGENSAMLAYMNPLLQALASVGEQANLPIELYNADGSLFGTYAPQLDGYVPLRADDLTATGSVRPPTSP
;
A
#
# COMPACT_ATOMS: atom_id res chain seq x y z
N MET A 1 -16.46 29.99 -24.90
CA MET A 1 -17.36 30.20 -26.05
C MET A 1 -18.54 29.21 -26.10
N GLU A 2 -18.60 28.17 -25.26
CA GLU A 2 -19.68 27.16 -25.28
C GLU A 2 -20.99 27.58 -24.56
N THR A 3 -20.95 28.55 -23.65
CA THR A 3 -22.12 28.98 -22.86
C THR A 3 -23.17 29.74 -23.69
N THR A 4 -22.74 30.50 -24.70
CA THR A 4 -23.63 31.31 -25.57
C THR A 4 -24.46 30.45 -26.52
N SER A 5 -23.92 29.32 -27.00
CA SER A 5 -24.63 28.38 -27.88
C SER A 5 -25.76 27.64 -27.16
N HIS A 6 -25.61 27.41 -25.85
CA HIS A 6 -26.59 26.68 -25.03
C HIS A 6 -27.83 27.52 -24.69
N GLN A 7 -27.67 28.82 -24.44
CA GLN A 7 -28.81 29.71 -24.15
C GLN A 7 -29.66 30.01 -25.40
N HIS A 8 -29.04 30.13 -26.58
CA HIS A 8 -29.76 30.46 -27.81
C HIS A 8 -30.76 29.37 -28.25
N TRP A 9 -30.42 28.08 -28.14
CA TRP A 9 -31.35 27.02 -28.58
C TRP A 9 -32.53 26.86 -27.61
N LEU A 10 -32.33 27.07 -26.31
CA LEU A 10 -33.40 27.06 -25.30
C LEU A 10 -34.38 28.21 -25.52
N GLN A 11 -33.88 29.41 -25.83
CA GLN A 11 -34.72 30.56 -26.19
C GLN A 11 -35.53 30.30 -27.46
N HIS A 12 -34.94 29.65 -28.47
CA HIS A 12 -35.68 29.27 -29.67
C HIS A 12 -36.74 28.20 -29.41
N LEU A 13 -36.47 27.23 -28.52
CA LEU A 13 -37.47 26.24 -28.11
C LEU A 13 -38.61 26.90 -27.34
N GLU A 14 -38.30 27.79 -26.40
CA GLU A 14 -39.26 28.58 -25.65
C GLU A 14 -40.18 29.39 -26.56
N GLN A 15 -39.62 30.13 -27.53
CA GLN A 15 -40.39 30.90 -28.51
C GLN A 15 -41.32 30.02 -29.36
N ARG A 16 -40.88 28.82 -29.76
CA ARG A 16 -41.68 27.91 -30.58
C ARG A 16 -42.84 27.29 -29.80
N LEU A 17 -42.60 26.90 -28.55
CA LEU A 17 -43.64 26.41 -27.66
C LEU A 17 -44.64 27.53 -27.32
N GLN A 18 -44.13 28.74 -27.04
CA GLN A 18 -44.98 29.92 -26.77
C GLN A 18 -45.86 30.29 -27.97
N ALA A 19 -45.32 30.26 -29.20
CA ALA A 19 -46.05 30.62 -30.42
C ALA A 19 -47.12 29.61 -30.84
N ARG A 20 -47.00 28.35 -30.39
CA ARG A 20 -47.97 27.26 -30.65
C ARG A 20 -48.99 27.08 -29.53
N SER A 21 -48.86 27.85 -28.44
CA SER A 21 -49.89 27.93 -27.42
C SER A 21 -51.16 28.59 -28.01
N PRO A 22 -52.36 28.03 -27.81
CA PRO A 22 -53.60 28.63 -28.33
C PRO A 22 -53.80 30.08 -27.85
N ARG A 23 -54.64 30.83 -28.59
CA ARG A 23 -54.94 32.27 -28.42
C ARG A 23 -55.64 32.69 -27.10
N SER A 24 -55.46 31.94 -26.01
CA SER A 24 -55.74 32.37 -24.63
C SER A 24 -54.42 32.42 -23.87
N SER A 25 -53.77 33.57 -23.94
CA SER A 25 -52.40 33.91 -23.49
C SER A 25 -52.19 33.87 -21.96
N GLN A 26 -52.75 32.88 -21.28
CA GLN A 26 -52.80 32.82 -19.82
C GLN A 26 -51.61 32.06 -19.20
N VAL A 27 -50.82 31.36 -20.02
CA VAL A 27 -49.65 30.60 -19.59
C VAL A 27 -48.39 31.06 -20.33
N GLN A 28 -47.41 31.59 -19.59
CA GLN A 28 -46.07 31.91 -20.04
C GLN A 28 -45.17 30.68 -19.92
N ILE A 29 -44.63 30.22 -21.05
CA ILE A 29 -43.73 29.08 -21.14
C ILE A 29 -42.29 29.56 -20.99
N ARG A 30 -41.49 28.87 -20.17
CA ARG A 30 -40.05 29.05 -20.07
C ARG A 30 -39.31 27.74 -20.20
N CYS A 31 -38.21 27.72 -20.93
CA CYS A 31 -37.38 26.52 -21.08
C CYS A 31 -36.02 26.69 -20.39
N GLY A 32 -35.57 25.64 -19.72
CA GLY A 32 -34.28 25.63 -19.05
C GLY A 32 -33.69 24.23 -18.96
N VAL A 33 -32.41 24.15 -18.58
CA VAL A 33 -31.76 22.87 -18.29
C VAL A 33 -31.41 22.84 -16.82
N ARG A 34 -31.87 21.80 -16.11
CA ARG A 34 -31.51 21.56 -14.70
C ARG A 34 -30.91 20.17 -14.56
N GLN A 35 -29.70 20.12 -13.99
CA GLN A 35 -28.97 18.88 -13.70
C GLN A 35 -28.84 17.91 -14.91
N GLY A 36 -28.80 18.45 -16.12
CA GLY A 36 -28.67 17.67 -17.36
C GLY A 36 -29.98 17.30 -18.05
N ASN A 37 -31.15 17.69 -17.52
CA ASN A 37 -32.46 17.42 -18.14
C ASN A 37 -33.12 18.72 -18.64
N LEU A 38 -33.91 18.64 -19.72
CA LEU A 38 -34.71 19.75 -20.22
C LEU A 38 -35.95 19.95 -19.35
N VAL A 39 -36.20 21.20 -18.96
CA VAL A 39 -37.35 21.63 -18.15
C VAL A 39 -38.17 22.65 -18.91
N VAL A 40 -39.47 22.42 -19.02
CA VAL A 40 -40.47 23.31 -19.61
C VAL A 40 -41.42 23.76 -18.50
N VAL A 41 -41.45 25.06 -18.22
CA VAL A 41 -42.22 25.66 -17.13
C VAL A 41 -43.35 26.48 -17.72
N GLY A 42 -44.60 26.09 -17.52
CA GLY A 42 -45.77 26.92 -17.76
C GLY A 42 -46.11 27.73 -16.51
N GLN A 43 -46.24 29.05 -16.65
CA GLN A 43 -46.52 29.98 -15.55
C GLN A 43 -47.76 30.78 -15.85
N HIS A 44 -48.69 30.90 -14.91
CA HIS A 44 -49.89 31.72 -15.09
C HIS A 44 -50.08 32.71 -13.94
N ALA A 45 -50.88 33.76 -14.16
CA ALA A 45 -51.16 34.73 -13.12
C ALA A 45 -52.08 34.13 -12.02
N PRO A 46 -52.00 34.58 -10.75
CA PRO A 46 -52.77 33.99 -9.65
C PRO A 46 -54.29 34.09 -9.82
N ASP A 47 -54.76 35.08 -10.59
CA ASP A 47 -56.15 35.37 -10.92
C ASP A 47 -56.69 34.52 -12.09
N VAL A 48 -55.83 33.72 -12.71
CA VAL A 48 -56.13 32.95 -13.91
C VAL A 48 -55.71 31.51 -13.68
N MET A 49 -56.64 30.62 -13.36
CA MET A 49 -56.31 29.22 -13.03
C MET A 49 -56.70 28.30 -14.20
N PRO A 50 -55.75 27.89 -15.06
CA PRO A 50 -56.04 26.99 -16.17
C PRO A 50 -56.27 25.57 -15.66
N ASP A 51 -57.05 24.76 -16.40
CA ASP A 51 -57.21 23.33 -16.07
C ASP A 51 -55.83 22.66 -16.06
N PRO A 52 -55.38 22.15 -14.90
CA PRO A 52 -54.00 21.69 -14.79
C PRO A 52 -53.73 20.43 -15.64
N GLN A 53 -54.73 19.60 -15.91
CA GLN A 53 -54.59 18.35 -16.67
C GLN A 53 -54.51 18.65 -18.15
N GLU A 54 -55.49 19.41 -18.63
CA GLU A 54 -55.59 19.80 -20.03
C GLU A 54 -54.34 20.59 -20.46
N THR A 55 -53.87 21.51 -19.63
CA THR A 55 -52.71 22.35 -19.92
C THR A 55 -51.42 21.52 -19.99
N ILE A 56 -51.24 20.54 -19.10
CA ILE A 56 -50.09 19.63 -19.16
C ILE A 56 -50.17 18.74 -20.39
N GLU A 57 -51.31 18.15 -20.70
CA GLU A 57 -51.48 17.27 -21.85
C GLU A 57 -51.18 18.01 -23.17
N GLN A 58 -51.62 19.26 -23.28
CA GLN A 58 -51.29 20.12 -24.40
C GLN A 58 -49.78 20.41 -24.51
N LEU A 59 -49.13 20.78 -23.41
CA LEU A 59 -47.68 21.00 -23.37
C LEU A 59 -46.90 19.72 -23.71
N VAL A 60 -47.36 18.56 -23.25
CA VAL A 60 -46.79 17.25 -23.61
C VAL A 60 -46.84 17.03 -25.12
N GLN A 61 -47.99 17.27 -25.75
CA GLN A 61 -48.14 17.11 -27.20
C GLN A 61 -47.22 18.06 -27.97
N GLN A 62 -47.12 19.32 -27.54
CA GLN A 62 -46.24 20.31 -28.16
C GLN A 62 -44.76 19.93 -28.05
N VAL A 63 -44.33 19.47 -26.88
CA VAL A 63 -42.95 19.02 -26.65
C VAL A 63 -42.65 17.77 -27.48
N ARG A 64 -43.59 16.83 -27.62
CA ARG A 64 -43.45 15.67 -28.51
C ARG A 64 -43.29 16.08 -29.99
N GLN A 65 -43.99 17.09 -30.46
CA GLN A 65 -43.88 17.58 -31.84
C GLN A 65 -42.54 18.26 -32.13
N GLU A 66 -41.91 18.88 -31.12
CA GLU A 66 -40.62 19.54 -31.26
C GLU A 66 -39.43 18.63 -30.86
N GLN A 67 -39.67 17.34 -30.59
CA GLN A 67 -38.65 16.41 -30.08
C GLN A 67 -37.39 16.32 -30.96
N ASP A 68 -37.56 16.41 -32.29
CA ASP A 68 -36.48 16.29 -33.28
C ASP A 68 -35.57 17.53 -33.31
N LYS A 69 -36.00 18.63 -32.66
CA LYS A 69 -35.28 19.90 -32.59
C LYS A 69 -34.61 20.11 -31.22
N ILE A 70 -34.81 19.19 -30.28
CA ILE A 70 -34.14 19.20 -28.98
C ILE A 70 -32.72 18.66 -29.16
N ARG A 71 -31.71 19.43 -28.72
CA ARG A 71 -30.29 19.08 -28.84
C ARG A 71 -29.84 18.16 -27.72
N TRP A 72 -30.26 16.90 -27.78
CA TRP A 72 -30.00 15.86 -26.76
C TRP A 72 -28.51 15.68 -26.44
N GLU A 73 -27.64 15.88 -27.41
CA GLU A 73 -26.18 15.82 -27.29
C GLU A 73 -25.58 16.88 -26.35
N THR A 74 -26.31 17.97 -26.10
CA THR A 74 -25.88 19.02 -25.15
C THR A 74 -26.31 18.73 -23.70
N LEU A 75 -27.10 17.68 -23.49
CA LEU A 75 -27.60 17.25 -22.19
C LEU A 75 -26.71 16.10 -21.68
N LYS A 76 -26.05 16.27 -20.52
CA LYS A 76 -24.99 15.40 -19.97
C LYS A 76 -25.40 13.93 -19.65
N ARG A 77 -26.63 13.50 -19.94
CA ARG A 77 -27.10 12.10 -19.79
C ARG A 77 -27.64 11.59 -21.12
N ALA A 78 -26.96 10.63 -21.74
CA ALA A 78 -27.35 10.09 -23.04
C ALA A 78 -28.46 9.00 -22.96
N ASP A 79 -28.79 8.54 -21.75
CA ASP A 79 -29.46 7.25 -21.55
C ASP A 79 -30.95 7.41 -21.14
N ALA A 80 -31.32 8.59 -20.61
CA ALA A 80 -32.68 8.92 -20.21
C ALA A 80 -33.07 10.30 -20.76
N ARG A 81 -33.67 10.32 -21.95
CA ARG A 81 -34.11 11.55 -22.66
C ARG A 81 -35.47 12.01 -22.13
N GLN A 82 -35.46 12.45 -20.87
CA GLN A 82 -36.65 12.91 -20.16
C GLN A 82 -36.76 14.44 -20.22
N VAL A 83 -37.99 14.91 -20.48
CA VAL A 83 -38.37 16.33 -20.40
C VAL A 83 -39.33 16.50 -19.23
N MET A 84 -39.03 17.45 -18.35
CA MET A 84 -39.89 17.77 -17.21
C MET A 84 -40.79 18.94 -17.58
N ILE A 85 -42.11 18.76 -17.50
CA ILE A 85 -43.11 19.79 -17.76
C ILE A 85 -43.77 20.15 -16.43
N VAL A 86 -43.73 21.43 -16.04
CA VAL A 86 -44.24 21.90 -14.74
C VAL A 86 -45.17 23.09 -14.92
N LEU A 87 -46.22 23.17 -14.12
CA LEU A 87 -47.14 24.30 -14.03
C LEU A 87 -47.03 24.98 -12.66
N ARG A 88 -46.91 26.31 -12.66
CA ARG A 88 -46.81 27.12 -11.44
C ARG A 88 -47.51 28.47 -11.58
N ILE A 89 -47.78 29.11 -10.44
CA ILE A 89 -48.28 30.48 -10.38
C ILE A 89 -47.09 31.45 -10.52
N MET A 90 -47.27 32.57 -11.23
CA MET A 90 -46.27 33.62 -11.36
C MET A 90 -45.95 34.24 -9.98
N GLY A 91 -44.66 34.32 -9.65
CA GLY A 91 -44.20 34.78 -8.34
C GLY A 91 -44.09 33.66 -7.30
N GLU A 92 -44.72 32.51 -7.54
CA GLU A 92 -44.56 31.33 -6.71
C GLU A 92 -43.44 30.43 -7.24
N SER A 93 -42.58 29.97 -6.34
CA SER A 93 -41.51 29.03 -6.66
C SER A 93 -42.03 27.60 -6.87
N LYS A 94 -43.16 27.27 -6.23
CA LYS A 94 -43.74 25.93 -6.14
C LYS A 94 -44.64 25.62 -7.36
N PRO A 95 -44.39 24.55 -8.11
CA PRO A 95 -45.34 24.07 -9.09
C PRO A 95 -46.48 23.32 -8.40
N TYR A 96 -47.72 23.62 -8.78
CA TYR A 96 -48.91 22.92 -8.27
C TYR A 96 -49.26 21.70 -9.15
N ARG A 97 -48.58 21.51 -10.29
CA ARG A 97 -48.69 20.29 -11.11
C ARG A 97 -47.43 20.03 -11.93
N MET A 98 -47.07 18.75 -12.08
CA MET A 98 -45.88 18.34 -12.84
C MET A 98 -46.14 17.05 -13.63
N HIS A 99 -45.45 16.90 -14.77
CA HIS A 99 -45.50 15.70 -15.61
C HIS A 99 -44.16 15.45 -16.28
N THR A 100 -43.72 14.19 -16.24
CA THR A 100 -42.45 13.76 -16.83
C THR A 100 -42.71 13.04 -18.15
N LEU A 101 -42.14 13.57 -19.22
CA LEU A 101 -42.28 13.05 -20.57
C LEU A 101 -41.00 12.33 -21.00
N SER A 102 -41.09 11.03 -21.30
CA SER A 102 -40.00 10.28 -21.93
C SER A 102 -40.11 10.35 -23.46
N LEU A 103 -39.05 10.82 -24.13
CA LEU A 103 -38.97 10.91 -25.58
C LEU A 103 -38.03 9.84 -26.14
N ARG A 104 -38.45 9.13 -27.20
CA ARG A 104 -37.61 8.15 -27.90
C ARG A 104 -36.94 8.83 -29.10
N PRO A 105 -35.62 8.67 -29.32
CA PRO A 105 -35.03 9.08 -30.59
C PRO A 105 -35.63 8.32 -31.76
N LYS A 106 -35.90 9.03 -32.86
CA LYS A 106 -35.96 8.40 -34.18
C LYS A 106 -34.55 7.88 -34.50
N PRO A 107 -34.35 6.58 -34.75
CA PRO A 107 -33.02 6.06 -35.04
C PRO A 107 -32.48 6.72 -36.31
N ALA A 108 -31.29 7.30 -36.22
CA ALA A 108 -30.52 7.68 -37.39
C ALA A 108 -30.27 6.41 -38.20
N ALA A 109 -30.63 6.42 -39.49
CA ALA A 109 -30.36 5.32 -40.41
C ALA A 109 -28.85 5.11 -40.51
N SER A 110 -28.32 4.19 -39.71
CA SER A 110 -26.92 3.74 -39.75
C SER A 110 -26.82 2.62 -40.76
N SER A 111 -26.13 2.89 -41.86
CA SER A 111 -25.72 1.92 -42.87
C SER A 111 -24.94 0.76 -42.24
N ALA A 112 -25.54 -0.42 -42.21
CA ALA A 112 -24.86 -1.67 -41.90
C ALA A 112 -23.93 -2.04 -43.07
N ARG A 113 -22.63 -2.14 -42.79
CA ARG A 113 -21.67 -2.89 -43.61
C ARG A 113 -21.11 -3.99 -42.71
N GLY A 114 -21.37 -5.23 -43.11
CA GLY A 114 -21.36 -6.41 -42.25
C GLY A 114 -20.01 -7.10 -42.08
N LEU A 115 -20.08 -8.19 -41.30
CA LEU A 115 -19.22 -9.40 -41.29
C LEU A 115 -19.91 -10.36 -40.28
N ALA A 116 -20.76 -11.29 -40.74
CA ALA A 116 -20.43 -12.71 -40.99
C ALA A 116 -19.85 -13.38 -39.72
N THR A 117 -20.65 -14.00 -38.84
CA THR A 117 -21.24 -15.37 -38.91
C THR A 117 -20.23 -16.50 -39.05
N VAL A 118 -19.83 -17.09 -37.92
CA VAL A 118 -19.54 -18.52 -37.67
C VAL A 118 -19.82 -18.71 -36.17
N GLY A 119 -20.54 -19.67 -35.61
CA GLY A 119 -21.06 -20.97 -36.03
C GLY A 119 -21.21 -21.75 -34.72
N ALA A 120 -22.39 -22.30 -34.45
CA ALA A 120 -22.82 -22.82 -33.15
C ALA A 120 -22.30 -24.23 -32.82
N GLY A 121 -22.41 -24.58 -31.52
CA GLY A 121 -22.47 -25.96 -30.98
C GLY A 121 -21.33 -26.27 -30.00
N LEU A 122 -21.49 -26.93 -28.85
CA LEU A 122 -22.57 -27.72 -28.26
C LEU A 122 -22.21 -28.02 -26.79
N THR A 123 -23.22 -28.06 -25.93
CA THR A 123 -23.44 -28.93 -24.74
C THR A 123 -22.42 -29.10 -23.61
N ALA A 124 -22.98 -29.00 -22.41
CA ALA A 124 -22.44 -29.33 -21.09
C ALA A 124 -22.07 -30.82 -20.89
N THR A 125 -21.11 -31.06 -19.98
CA THR A 125 -21.17 -32.17 -19.01
C THR A 125 -20.34 -31.82 -17.78
N ALA A 126 -20.97 -31.97 -16.62
CA ALA A 126 -20.32 -32.03 -15.32
C ALA A 126 -19.67 -33.40 -15.12
N SER A 127 -18.53 -33.45 -14.41
CA SER A 127 -18.06 -34.59 -13.60
C SER A 127 -16.87 -34.11 -12.77
N GLY A 128 -16.92 -34.30 -11.46
CA GLY A 128 -15.87 -33.90 -10.54
C GLY A 128 -14.73 -34.91 -10.47
N ASP A 129 -13.59 -34.45 -9.94
CA ASP A 129 -12.80 -35.24 -9.00
C ASP A 129 -11.94 -34.31 -8.13
N THR A 130 -11.55 -34.90 -7.01
CA THR A 130 -11.06 -34.38 -5.74
C THR A 130 -9.54 -34.21 -5.69
N GLY A 131 -9.08 -33.35 -4.78
CA GLY A 131 -7.78 -33.49 -4.13
C GLY A 131 -6.79 -32.33 -4.33
N GLY A 132 -6.38 -31.70 -3.22
CA GLY A 132 -5.15 -30.90 -3.16
C GLY A 132 -5.22 -29.63 -2.33
N ALA A 133 -5.19 -29.78 -1.01
CA ALA A 133 -5.01 -28.69 -0.06
C ALA A 133 -3.65 -28.00 -0.25
N CYS A 134 -3.66 -26.67 -0.36
CA CYS A 134 -2.57 -25.80 0.08
C CYS A 134 -3.23 -24.59 0.76
N ASP A 135 -3.04 -24.55 2.07
CA ASP A 135 -3.62 -23.60 3.01
C ASP A 135 -2.93 -22.24 2.83
N THR A 136 -3.51 -21.36 2.01
CA THR A 136 -3.14 -19.95 1.93
C THR A 136 -4.08 -19.15 2.83
N GLY A 137 -3.50 -18.50 3.84
CA GLY A 137 -4.19 -17.65 4.81
C GLY A 137 -5.26 -16.78 4.14
N GLY A 138 -6.49 -16.94 4.63
CA GLY A 138 -7.70 -16.42 4.01
C GLY A 138 -7.64 -14.94 3.69
N ALA A 139 -7.49 -14.64 2.40
CA ALA A 139 -8.04 -13.42 1.84
C ALA A 139 -9.57 -13.54 1.96
N ILE A 140 -10.13 -13.04 3.06
CA ILE A 140 -11.57 -12.85 3.18
C ILE A 140 -11.93 -11.86 2.08
N ALA A 141 -12.49 -12.38 0.99
CA ALA A 141 -13.13 -11.56 -0.02
C ALA A 141 -14.26 -10.82 0.69
N LEU A 142 -14.02 -9.55 1.04
CA LEU A 142 -15.03 -8.68 1.59
C LEU A 142 -16.10 -8.55 0.50
N ALA A 143 -17.23 -9.25 0.71
CA ALA A 143 -18.38 -9.12 -0.16
C ALA A 143 -18.71 -7.63 -0.28
N ALA A 144 -18.83 -7.15 -1.51
CA ALA A 144 -19.29 -5.80 -1.77
C ALA A 144 -20.65 -5.61 -1.08
N PRO A 145 -20.93 -4.44 -0.49
CA PRO A 145 -22.28 -4.13 -0.06
C PRO A 145 -23.23 -4.34 -1.24
N SER A 146 -24.41 -4.90 -0.94
CA SER A 146 -25.44 -5.23 -1.91
C SER A 146 -25.66 -4.07 -2.88
N ALA A 147 -25.61 -4.36 -4.18
CA ALA A 147 -26.04 -3.38 -5.17
C ALA A 147 -27.50 -2.98 -4.89
N PRO A 148 -27.90 -1.73 -5.19
CA PRO A 148 -29.28 -1.32 -5.06
C PRO A 148 -30.16 -2.29 -5.85
N THR A 149 -31.08 -2.94 -5.17
CA THR A 149 -32.14 -3.77 -5.76
C THR A 149 -33.00 -2.94 -6.72
N GLY A 150 -33.83 -3.58 -7.55
CA GLY A 150 -34.72 -2.86 -8.48
C GLY A 150 -35.59 -1.80 -7.79
N GLU A 151 -35.91 -2.02 -6.52
CA GLU A 151 -36.63 -1.11 -5.62
C GLU A 151 -35.82 0.14 -5.24
N GLU A 152 -34.49 0.03 -5.11
CA GLU A 152 -33.57 1.13 -4.80
C GLU A 152 -33.22 1.96 -6.05
N ALA A 153 -33.36 1.40 -7.25
CA ALA A 153 -33.24 2.16 -8.50
C ALA A 153 -34.45 3.08 -8.75
N GLU A 154 -35.67 2.66 -8.38
CA GLU A 154 -36.85 3.55 -8.34
C GLU A 154 -36.72 4.63 -7.25
N LEU A 155 -36.00 4.32 -6.15
CA LEU A 155 -35.65 5.29 -5.10
C LEU A 155 -34.76 6.46 -5.59
N SER A 156 -34.07 6.30 -6.73
CA SER A 156 -33.26 7.36 -7.35
C SER A 156 -34.11 8.48 -7.97
N LEU A 157 -35.31 8.13 -8.47
CA LEU A 157 -36.34 9.06 -8.93
C LEU A 157 -37.00 9.76 -7.74
N SER A 158 -37.20 9.06 -6.63
CA SER A 158 -37.74 9.65 -5.40
C SER A 158 -36.72 10.50 -4.62
N LYS A 159 -35.41 10.25 -4.75
CA LYS A 159 -34.35 11.10 -4.20
C LYS A 159 -34.40 12.55 -4.73
N GLN A 160 -34.56 12.75 -6.04
CA GLN A 160 -34.70 14.09 -6.64
C GLN A 160 -36.05 14.76 -6.28
N TRP A 161 -37.10 13.96 -6.08
CA TRP A 161 -38.43 14.40 -5.64
C TRP A 161 -38.44 14.91 -4.19
N VAL A 162 -37.97 14.14 -3.19
CA VAL A 162 -37.98 14.63 -1.79
C VAL A 162 -36.87 15.64 -1.46
N ASP A 163 -35.77 15.77 -2.23
CA ASP A 163 -34.74 16.79 -1.95
C ASP A 163 -35.25 18.21 -2.29
N ALA A 164 -36.07 18.32 -3.35
CA ALA A 164 -36.77 19.55 -3.69
C ALA A 164 -37.96 19.83 -2.76
N PHE A 165 -38.59 18.78 -2.23
CA PHE A 165 -39.76 18.88 -1.35
C PHE A 165 -39.37 19.17 0.12
N LEU A 166 -38.30 18.56 0.65
CA LEU A 166 -37.85 18.74 2.03
C LEU A 166 -37.13 20.08 2.27
N SER A 167 -36.42 20.64 1.27
CA SER A 167 -35.88 21.99 1.43
C SER A 167 -36.98 23.06 1.49
N ASP A 168 -38.11 22.81 0.81
CA ASP A 168 -39.28 23.69 0.79
C ASP A 168 -40.27 23.42 1.95
N SER A 169 -40.22 22.25 2.60
CA SER A 169 -41.02 21.92 3.79
C SER A 169 -40.39 22.45 5.08
N GLN A 170 -39.06 22.45 5.20
CA GLN A 170 -38.35 23.12 6.30
C GLN A 170 -38.62 24.63 6.29
N ALA A 171 -38.63 25.26 5.11
CA ALA A 171 -39.00 26.67 4.94
C ALA A 171 -40.49 26.94 5.30
N TYR A 172 -41.37 25.97 5.06
CA TYR A 172 -42.79 26.06 5.43
C TYR A 172 -43.02 25.89 6.94
N ALA A 173 -42.32 24.96 7.60
CA ALA A 173 -42.38 24.77 9.05
C ALA A 173 -41.91 26.02 9.82
N GLU A 174 -40.81 26.65 9.41
CA GLU A 174 -40.33 27.91 10.00
C GLU A 174 -41.33 29.07 9.77
N GLN A 175 -41.98 29.12 8.60
CA GLN A 175 -42.96 30.14 8.26
C GLN A 175 -44.31 29.95 8.99
N HIS A 176 -44.74 28.72 9.24
CA HIS A 176 -45.97 28.42 9.99
C HIS A 176 -45.82 28.64 11.49
N GLN A 177 -44.64 28.37 12.05
CA GLN A 177 -44.32 28.70 13.45
C GLN A 177 -44.31 30.23 13.67
N ALA A 178 -43.86 31.00 12.66
CA ALA A 178 -43.96 32.45 12.65
C ALA A 178 -45.41 32.98 12.44
N ALA A 179 -46.23 32.29 11.63
CA ALA A 179 -47.63 32.67 11.38
C ALA A 179 -48.55 32.39 12.59
N GLN A 180 -48.31 31.31 13.35
CA GLN A 180 -49.07 31.00 14.57
C GLN A 180 -48.78 31.99 15.71
N ALA A 181 -47.57 32.55 15.77
CA ALA A 181 -47.24 33.64 16.69
C ALA A 181 -47.97 34.96 16.36
N ALA A 182 -48.49 35.12 15.13
CA ALA A 182 -49.22 36.29 14.66
C ALA A 182 -50.76 36.17 14.79
N LEU A 183 -51.29 35.02 15.25
CA LEU A 183 -52.72 34.76 15.38
C LEU A 183 -53.32 35.12 16.75
N VAL A 184 -52.72 36.07 17.49
CA VAL A 184 -53.44 36.80 18.55
C VAL A 184 -54.07 38.03 17.90
N PRO A 185 -55.40 38.08 17.71
CA PRO A 185 -55.98 39.18 16.96
C PRO A 185 -56.01 40.48 17.77
N ALA A 186 -55.53 41.57 17.18
CA ALA A 186 -55.49 42.90 17.79
C ALA A 186 -56.88 43.57 18.00
N TRP A 187 -57.99 42.84 17.86
CA TRP A 187 -59.36 43.37 17.97
C TRP A 187 -59.97 43.27 19.39
N MET A 188 -59.27 42.71 20.39
CA MET A 188 -59.66 42.80 21.80
C MET A 188 -59.08 44.04 22.52
N LYS A 189 -59.30 45.25 21.98
CA LYS A 189 -59.13 46.50 22.74
C LYS A 189 -60.47 47.22 22.84
N PRO A 190 -60.94 47.57 24.06
CA PRO A 190 -62.28 48.11 24.26
C PRO A 190 -62.38 49.53 23.69
N TRP A 191 -63.24 49.69 22.69
CA TRP A 191 -63.50 50.96 22.04
C TRP A 191 -64.53 51.75 22.88
N ARG A 192 -64.07 52.81 23.56
CA ARG A 192 -64.97 53.83 24.12
C ARG A 192 -65.28 54.87 23.05
N SER A 193 -66.57 55.14 22.93
CA SER A 193 -67.24 56.03 22.00
C SER A 193 -66.82 57.49 22.10
N ARG A 194 -66.91 58.20 20.97
CA ARG A 194 -67.67 59.46 20.86
C ARG A 194 -67.95 59.80 19.39
N LEU A 195 -69.24 59.86 19.08
CA LEU A 195 -69.83 60.44 17.87
C LEU A 195 -69.81 61.97 17.94
N SER A 196 -69.61 62.62 16.79
CA SER A 196 -70.42 63.76 16.34
C SER A 196 -70.25 63.97 14.83
N SER A 197 -71.32 63.69 14.07
CA SER A 197 -71.52 63.81 12.60
C SER A 197 -71.61 65.29 12.12
N PRO A 198 -71.96 65.64 10.85
CA PRO A 198 -72.37 64.80 9.70
C PRO A 198 -71.90 65.24 8.28
N ALA A 199 -72.02 64.30 7.33
CA ALA A 199 -72.37 64.44 5.89
C ALA A 199 -71.68 63.27 5.15
N GLY A 200 -72.38 62.24 4.69
CA GLY A 200 -73.43 62.31 3.69
C GLY A 200 -72.78 62.08 2.32
N MET A 201 -72.78 60.83 1.84
CA MET A 201 -72.31 60.31 0.51
C MET A 201 -71.14 59.30 0.49
N VAL A 202 -70.92 58.49 1.54
CA VAL A 202 -70.03 57.29 1.42
C VAL A 202 -70.76 55.97 1.69
N ALA A 203 -72.00 56.01 2.21
CA ALA A 203 -72.70 54.81 2.67
C ALA A 203 -73.16 53.85 1.56
N MET A 204 -73.38 54.31 0.32
CA MET A 204 -73.88 53.45 -0.77
C MET A 204 -72.76 52.74 -1.54
N ALA A 205 -71.61 53.39 -1.74
CA ALA A 205 -70.46 52.76 -2.40
C ALA A 205 -69.79 51.70 -1.50
N ALA A 206 -69.69 51.97 -0.19
CA ALA A 206 -69.18 51.00 0.78
C ALA A 206 -70.08 49.77 0.92
N ALA A 207 -71.41 49.94 0.86
CA ALA A 207 -72.36 48.82 0.95
C ALA A 207 -72.31 47.92 -0.29
N VAL A 208 -72.14 48.47 -1.50
CA VAL A 208 -72.03 47.67 -2.74
C VAL A 208 -70.68 46.95 -2.84
N THR A 209 -69.57 47.53 -2.37
CA THR A 209 -68.29 46.80 -2.28
C THR A 209 -68.27 45.75 -1.18
N LEU A 210 -68.99 45.95 -0.07
CA LEU A 210 -69.16 44.94 0.99
C LEU A 210 -70.11 43.81 0.57
N LEU A 211 -71.17 44.11 -0.20
CA LEU A 211 -72.09 43.09 -0.75
C LEU A 211 -71.46 42.30 -1.91
N ALA A 212 -70.74 42.96 -2.82
CA ALA A 212 -70.00 42.28 -3.90
C ALA A 212 -68.82 41.46 -3.36
N GLY A 213 -68.09 41.97 -2.37
CA GLY A 213 -67.05 41.22 -1.66
C GLY A 213 -67.61 40.04 -0.84
N GLY A 214 -68.78 40.22 -0.21
CA GLY A 214 -69.49 39.16 0.52
C GLY A 214 -69.99 38.04 -0.39
N LEU A 215 -70.50 38.36 -1.59
CA LEU A 215 -70.92 37.38 -2.59
C LEU A 215 -69.73 36.59 -3.17
N TYR A 216 -68.58 37.23 -3.41
CA TYR A 216 -67.37 36.56 -3.88
C TYR A 216 -66.73 35.64 -2.82
N MET A 217 -66.92 35.94 -1.53
CA MET A 217 -66.51 35.06 -0.43
C MET A 217 -67.37 33.79 -0.34
N LEU A 218 -68.65 33.87 -0.72
CA LEU A 218 -69.59 32.74 -0.73
C LEU A 218 -69.42 31.81 -1.93
N THR A 219 -68.73 32.25 -2.99
CA THR A 219 -68.41 31.41 -4.16
C THR A 219 -67.17 30.54 -3.99
N ARG A 220 -66.47 30.63 -2.85
CA ARG A 220 -65.31 29.76 -2.57
C ARG A 220 -65.75 28.34 -2.19
N PRO A 221 -64.97 27.31 -2.58
CA PRO A 221 -65.21 25.94 -2.14
C PRO A 221 -65.31 25.87 -0.61
N CYS A 222 -66.18 25.01 -0.08
CA CYS A 222 -66.38 24.77 1.36
C CYS A 222 -67.13 25.85 2.16
N VAL A 223 -67.82 26.80 1.50
CA VAL A 223 -68.64 27.84 2.17
C VAL A 223 -70.15 27.56 2.06
N ILE A 224 -70.61 26.93 0.97
CA ILE A 224 -72.00 26.47 0.80
C ILE A 224 -71.97 25.05 0.18
N GLY A 225 -72.46 24.04 0.91
CA GLY A 225 -72.47 22.64 0.46
C GLY A 225 -71.27 21.82 0.94
N GLY A 226 -70.94 20.74 0.23
CA GLY A 226 -69.81 19.85 0.55
C GLY A 226 -68.44 20.50 0.37
N CYS A 227 -67.41 19.92 0.96
CA CYS A 227 -66.03 20.41 0.91
C CYS A 227 -65.12 19.37 0.24
N GLN A 228 -65.01 19.45 -1.10
CA GLN A 228 -64.15 18.54 -1.88
C GLN A 228 -62.70 18.49 -1.37
N PRO A 229 -62.03 19.61 -1.00
CA PRO A 229 -60.68 19.57 -0.42
C PRO A 229 -60.59 18.74 0.88
N LEU A 230 -61.60 18.82 1.74
CA LEU A 230 -61.65 18.05 2.99
C LEU A 230 -61.81 16.54 2.72
N GLU A 231 -62.72 16.18 1.81
CA GLU A 231 -62.95 14.78 1.42
C GLU A 231 -61.73 14.18 0.73
N THR A 232 -61.10 14.93 -0.17
CA THR A 232 -59.88 14.51 -0.87
C THR A 232 -58.73 14.33 0.11
N ALA A 233 -58.52 15.29 1.04
CA ALA A 233 -57.49 15.19 2.06
C ALA A 233 -57.68 13.97 2.98
N GLN A 234 -58.92 13.68 3.39
CA GLN A 234 -59.22 12.50 4.21
C GLN A 234 -58.98 11.19 3.45
N ALA A 235 -59.35 11.13 2.16
CA ALA A 235 -59.13 9.96 1.32
C ALA A 235 -57.64 9.67 1.10
N GLU A 236 -56.85 10.70 0.77
CA GLU A 236 -55.40 10.60 0.61
C GLU A 236 -54.72 10.19 1.93
N ALA A 237 -55.09 10.82 3.04
CA ALA A 237 -54.52 10.50 4.34
C ALA A 237 -54.89 9.09 4.85
N GLN A 238 -56.12 8.63 4.60
CA GLN A 238 -56.51 7.25 4.93
C GLN A 238 -55.76 6.22 4.08
N THR A 239 -55.53 6.53 2.80
CA THR A 239 -54.72 5.69 1.91
C THR A 239 -53.27 5.60 2.42
N ALA A 240 -52.68 6.74 2.80
CA ALA A 240 -51.35 6.78 3.39
C ALA A 240 -51.28 5.97 4.69
N LEU A 241 -52.25 6.17 5.59
CA LEU A 241 -52.34 5.49 6.89
C LEU A 241 -52.49 3.97 6.78
N GLN A 242 -53.21 3.49 5.76
CA GLN A 242 -53.30 2.06 5.48
C GLN A 242 -51.99 1.50 4.91
N THR A 243 -51.35 2.27 4.02
CA THR A 243 -50.09 1.90 3.39
C THR A 243 -48.97 1.72 4.41
N ILE A 244 -48.89 2.59 5.43
CA ILE A 244 -47.84 2.53 6.46
C ILE A 244 -48.04 1.42 7.50
N GLN A 245 -49.20 0.77 7.57
CA GLN A 245 -49.41 -0.38 8.48
C GLN A 245 -48.72 -1.65 7.97
N LYS A 246 -48.63 -1.80 6.65
CA LYS A 246 -47.96 -2.92 5.98
C LYS A 246 -47.25 -2.44 4.70
N PRO A 247 -46.25 -1.57 4.84
CA PRO A 247 -45.49 -1.10 3.69
C PRO A 247 -44.77 -2.30 3.07
N GLN A 248 -45.01 -2.53 1.78
CA GLN A 248 -44.37 -3.58 1.01
C GLN A 248 -43.04 -3.13 0.41
N SER A 249 -42.81 -1.81 0.30
CA SER A 249 -41.60 -1.24 -0.28
C SER A 249 -41.18 0.07 0.37
N ALA A 250 -39.91 0.45 0.16
CA ALA A 250 -39.39 1.76 0.55
C ALA A 250 -40.14 2.91 -0.17
N GLN A 251 -40.50 2.70 -1.43
CA GLN A 251 -41.24 3.67 -2.23
C GLN A 251 -42.65 3.93 -1.68
N GLN A 252 -43.34 2.93 -1.14
CA GLN A 252 -44.64 3.12 -0.52
C GLN A 252 -44.60 4.02 0.73
N VAL A 253 -43.48 4.02 1.47
CA VAL A 253 -43.28 4.91 2.62
C VAL A 253 -43.11 6.37 2.16
N VAL A 254 -42.35 6.55 1.08
CA VAL A 254 -42.13 7.83 0.40
C VAL A 254 -43.45 8.38 -0.16
N ASP A 255 -44.25 7.54 -0.82
CA ASP A 255 -45.54 7.91 -1.38
C ASP A 255 -46.55 8.27 -0.27
N ALA A 256 -46.62 7.48 0.80
CA ALA A 256 -47.49 7.75 1.95
C ALA A 256 -47.11 9.06 2.65
N TYR A 257 -45.83 9.39 2.76
CA TYR A 257 -45.37 10.69 3.22
C TYR A 257 -45.87 11.82 2.30
N GLY A 258 -45.75 11.65 0.98
CA GLY A 258 -46.25 12.61 -0.01
C GLY A 258 -47.75 12.85 0.09
N GLN A 259 -48.54 11.79 0.25
CA GLN A 259 -49.99 11.85 0.42
C GLN A 259 -50.43 12.61 1.68
N LEU A 260 -49.73 12.43 2.81
CA LEU A 260 -50.03 13.18 4.04
C LEU A 260 -49.69 14.66 3.92
N VAL A 261 -48.60 15.01 3.23
CA VAL A 261 -48.25 16.41 3.02
C VAL A 261 -49.22 17.08 2.03
N GLU A 262 -49.65 16.37 0.99
CA GLU A 262 -50.70 16.84 0.07
C GLU A 262 -52.03 17.02 0.81
N ALA A 263 -52.42 16.07 1.66
CA ALA A 263 -53.61 16.19 2.50
C ALA A 263 -53.53 17.44 3.39
N ASN A 264 -52.40 17.71 4.04
CA ASN A 264 -52.20 18.93 4.82
C ASN A 264 -52.28 20.20 3.97
N TYR A 265 -51.73 20.19 2.76
CA TYR A 265 -51.85 21.31 1.83
C TYR A 265 -53.31 21.58 1.47
N LEU A 266 -54.08 20.56 1.08
CA LEU A 266 -55.51 20.68 0.77
C LEU A 266 -56.31 21.23 1.96
N LEU A 267 -56.03 20.77 3.18
CA LEU A 267 -56.67 21.29 4.40
C LEU A 267 -56.32 22.76 4.66
N SER A 268 -55.09 23.19 4.37
CA SER A 268 -54.66 24.59 4.55
C SER A 268 -55.37 25.58 3.63
N THR A 269 -55.94 25.10 2.51
CA THR A 269 -56.71 25.94 1.59
C THR A 269 -58.12 26.25 2.09
N ILE A 270 -58.60 25.56 3.12
CA ILE A 270 -59.92 25.77 3.71
C ILE A 270 -59.90 27.07 4.52
N PRO A 271 -60.72 28.07 4.17
CA PRO A 271 -60.67 29.36 4.84
C PRO A 271 -61.21 29.29 6.27
N SER A 272 -60.71 30.19 7.13
CA SER A 272 -61.05 30.24 8.57
C SER A 272 -62.53 30.51 8.87
N TRP A 273 -63.29 31.03 7.90
CA TRP A 273 -64.72 31.28 7.99
C TRP A 273 -65.59 30.11 7.51
N SER A 274 -65.00 29.01 7.02
CA SER A 274 -65.73 27.78 6.68
C SER A 274 -66.17 27.04 7.94
N SER A 275 -67.36 26.45 7.93
CA SER A 275 -67.83 25.55 9.00
C SER A 275 -66.95 24.29 9.16
N TYR A 276 -66.23 23.90 8.11
CA TYR A 276 -65.30 22.77 8.11
C TYR A 276 -63.93 23.10 8.70
N TYR A 277 -63.64 24.37 8.98
CA TYR A 277 -62.31 24.81 9.43
C TYR A 277 -61.84 24.16 10.74
N PRO A 278 -62.67 24.04 11.81
CA PRO A 278 -62.24 23.37 13.05
C PRO A 278 -61.88 21.90 12.84
N GLN A 279 -62.62 21.21 11.96
CA GLN A 279 -62.32 19.82 11.60
C GLN A 279 -61.03 19.72 10.80
N ALA A 280 -60.83 20.62 9.82
CA ALA A 280 -59.60 20.68 9.04
C ALA A 280 -58.37 20.92 9.93
N GLN A 281 -58.46 21.83 10.90
CA GLN A 281 -57.37 22.13 11.82
C GLN A 281 -56.99 20.93 12.71
N GLY A 282 -57.98 20.19 13.21
CA GLY A 282 -57.74 18.99 14.02
C GLY A 282 -57.10 17.85 13.22
N LEU A 283 -57.55 17.64 11.98
CA LEU A 283 -56.96 16.63 11.09
C LEU A 283 -55.53 16.99 10.71
N MET A 284 -55.26 18.26 10.41
CA MET A 284 -53.94 18.75 10.04
C MET A 284 -52.91 18.49 11.15
N GLN A 285 -53.23 18.76 12.42
CA GLN A 285 -52.33 18.43 13.54
C GLN A 285 -52.01 16.93 13.63
N SER A 286 -52.99 16.07 13.37
CA SER A 286 -52.77 14.61 13.38
C SER A 286 -51.89 14.14 12.21
N TYR A 287 -52.11 14.70 11.02
CA TYR A 287 -51.38 14.36 9.81
C TYR A 287 -49.95 14.94 9.83
N GLU A 288 -49.75 16.15 10.37
CA GLU A 288 -48.42 16.72 10.64
C GLU A 288 -47.60 15.80 11.55
N GLY A 289 -48.19 15.29 12.64
CA GLY A 289 -47.51 14.36 13.55
C GLY A 289 -47.10 13.06 12.86
N GLN A 290 -47.97 12.47 12.05
CA GLN A 290 -47.67 11.26 11.29
C GLN A 290 -46.64 11.49 10.20
N ALA A 291 -46.76 12.60 9.46
CA ALA A 291 -45.81 13.00 8.43
C ALA A 291 -44.41 13.22 9.02
N ALA A 292 -44.31 13.83 10.20
CA ALA A 292 -43.03 14.02 10.90
C ALA A 292 -42.35 12.69 11.28
N ILE A 293 -43.12 11.65 11.63
CA ILE A 293 -42.56 10.31 11.90
C ILE A 293 -42.09 9.65 10.59
N LEU A 294 -42.90 9.74 9.53
CA LEU A 294 -42.58 9.22 8.20
C LEU A 294 -41.36 9.89 7.58
N GLU A 295 -41.19 11.19 7.82
CA GLU A 295 -40.05 11.97 7.35
C GLU A 295 -38.72 11.37 7.82
N LYS A 296 -38.64 10.89 9.06
CA LYS A 296 -37.44 10.25 9.61
C LYS A 296 -37.07 8.98 8.83
N VAL A 297 -38.06 8.14 8.55
CA VAL A 297 -37.87 6.91 7.76
C VAL A 297 -37.43 7.24 6.34
N VAL A 298 -38.03 8.27 5.73
CA VAL A 298 -37.64 8.74 4.39
C VAL A 298 -36.20 9.27 4.39
N LYS A 299 -35.82 10.13 5.36
CA LYS A 299 -34.43 10.63 5.52
C LYS A 299 -33.43 9.50 5.70
N ALA A 300 -33.79 8.48 6.48
CA ALA A 300 -32.96 7.31 6.69
C ALA A 300 -32.70 6.56 5.38
N GLN A 301 -33.76 6.24 4.63
CA GLN A 301 -33.67 5.52 3.36
C GLN A 301 -32.82 6.27 2.32
N ARG A 302 -32.90 7.60 2.29
CA ARG A 302 -32.08 8.45 1.41
C ARG A 302 -30.60 8.38 1.74
N SER A 303 -30.28 8.49 3.02
CA SER A 303 -28.91 8.42 3.51
C SER A 303 -28.33 7.04 3.23
N ALA A 304 -29.09 5.98 3.50
CA ALA A 304 -28.75 4.60 3.17
C ALA A 304 -28.51 4.40 1.66
N TYR A 305 -29.40 4.92 0.81
CA TYR A 305 -29.23 4.84 -0.65
C TYR A 305 -27.99 5.59 -1.13
N ALA A 306 -27.75 6.80 -0.61
CA ALA A 306 -26.54 7.55 -0.93
C ALA A 306 -25.27 6.80 -0.51
N ALA A 307 -25.31 6.14 0.66
CA ALA A 307 -24.23 5.30 1.14
C ALA A 307 -24.00 4.08 0.24
N ALA A 308 -25.08 3.39 -0.16
CA ALA A 308 -25.03 2.23 -1.05
C ALA A 308 -24.51 2.58 -2.44
N VAL A 309 -24.95 3.69 -3.04
CA VAL A 309 -24.42 4.14 -4.34
C VAL A 309 -22.95 4.51 -4.25
N LYS A 310 -22.56 5.21 -3.19
CA LYS A 310 -21.19 5.70 -3.02
C LYS A 310 -20.19 4.59 -2.67
N SER A 311 -20.66 3.47 -2.13
CA SER A 311 -19.84 2.30 -1.83
C SER A 311 -19.62 1.35 -3.02
N GLN A 312 -20.36 1.54 -4.12
CA GLN A 312 -20.23 0.70 -5.32
C GLN A 312 -18.86 0.83 -5.97
N ASN A 313 -18.42 -0.24 -6.64
CA ASN A 313 -17.17 -0.31 -7.38
C ASN A 313 -15.94 0.01 -6.50
N PRO A 314 -15.72 -0.71 -5.38
CA PRO A 314 -14.47 -0.62 -4.63
C PRO A 314 -13.27 -1.05 -5.50
N PRO A 315 -12.03 -0.65 -5.17
CA PRO A 315 -11.62 0.05 -3.95
C PRO A 315 -11.86 1.57 -3.99
N HIS A 316 -12.07 2.17 -2.82
CA HIS A 316 -12.20 3.62 -2.64
C HIS A 316 -11.19 4.16 -1.62
N PRO A 317 -10.80 5.44 -1.71
CA PRO A 317 -9.90 6.03 -0.74
C PRO A 317 -10.60 6.23 0.61
N LEU A 318 -9.81 6.27 1.69
CA LEU A 318 -10.30 6.38 3.06
C LEU A 318 -11.33 7.52 3.30
N PRO A 319 -11.17 8.74 2.73
CA PRO A 319 -12.17 9.80 2.89
C PRO A 319 -13.55 9.39 2.34
N THR A 320 -13.60 8.72 1.19
CA THR A 320 -14.85 8.24 0.59
C THR A 320 -15.52 7.19 1.49
N TRP A 321 -14.75 6.26 2.07
CA TRP A 321 -15.31 5.27 3.00
C TRP A 321 -15.86 5.90 4.29
N ARG A 322 -15.20 6.93 4.82
CA ARG A 322 -15.69 7.67 5.99
C ARG A 322 -16.99 8.42 5.70
N GLU A 323 -17.13 8.99 4.51
CA GLU A 323 -18.38 9.62 4.08
C GLU A 323 -19.51 8.59 3.97
N VAL A 324 -19.23 7.39 3.45
CA VAL A 324 -20.20 6.28 3.42
C VAL A 324 -20.59 5.85 4.84
N GLN A 325 -19.62 5.76 5.76
CA GLN A 325 -19.86 5.43 7.16
C GLN A 325 -20.78 6.46 7.83
N GLN A 326 -20.53 7.75 7.62
CA GLN A 326 -21.36 8.84 8.15
C GLN A 326 -22.79 8.78 7.61
N LEU A 327 -22.98 8.45 6.33
CA LEU A 327 -24.31 8.28 5.74
C LEU A 327 -25.07 7.11 6.36
N TRP A 328 -24.42 5.97 6.61
CA TRP A 328 -25.06 4.85 7.32
C TRP A 328 -25.39 5.19 8.77
N GLN A 329 -24.48 5.85 9.49
CA GLN A 329 -24.73 6.31 10.87
C GLN A 329 -25.89 7.29 10.94
N GLY A 330 -25.95 8.26 10.03
CA GLY A 330 -27.06 9.20 9.91
C GLY A 330 -28.38 8.48 9.61
N ALA A 331 -28.37 7.49 8.71
CA ALA A 331 -29.57 6.70 8.41
C ALA A 331 -30.10 5.95 9.64
N ILE A 332 -29.20 5.32 10.41
CA ILE A 332 -29.53 4.61 11.64
C ILE A 332 -30.10 5.59 12.69
N ALA A 333 -29.46 6.74 12.87
CA ALA A 333 -29.87 7.75 13.85
C ALA A 333 -31.25 8.36 13.54
N GLU A 334 -31.66 8.46 12.28
CA GLU A 334 -33.02 8.87 11.92
C GLU A 334 -34.07 7.81 12.30
N LEU A 335 -33.77 6.52 12.04
CA LEU A 335 -34.68 5.42 12.40
C LEU A 335 -34.84 5.23 13.91
N GLU A 336 -33.79 5.50 14.70
CA GLU A 336 -33.82 5.41 16.16
C GLU A 336 -34.79 6.41 16.81
N GLN A 337 -35.13 7.49 16.10
CA GLN A 337 -36.06 8.48 16.62
C GLN A 337 -37.53 8.20 16.25
N VAL A 338 -37.83 7.04 15.65
CA VAL A 338 -39.20 6.59 15.34
C VAL A 338 -39.85 6.04 16.61
N PRO A 339 -40.98 6.61 17.08
CA PRO A 339 -41.64 6.16 18.30
C PRO A 339 -42.10 4.69 18.25
N ALA A 340 -42.05 3.99 19.40
CA ALA A 340 -42.39 2.58 19.51
C ALA A 340 -43.89 2.29 19.32
N ASP A 341 -44.74 3.28 19.55
CA ASP A 341 -46.19 3.24 19.34
C ASP A 341 -46.60 3.57 17.89
N SER A 342 -45.64 3.93 17.03
CA SER A 342 -45.91 4.24 15.63
C SER A 342 -46.21 2.98 14.81
N PRO A 343 -47.20 2.99 13.89
CA PRO A 343 -47.46 1.88 12.96
C PRO A 343 -46.25 1.48 12.09
N ILE A 344 -45.30 2.39 11.85
CA ILE A 344 -44.12 2.16 11.01
C ILE A 344 -42.92 1.62 11.80
N HIS A 345 -43.02 1.44 13.12
CA HIS A 345 -41.89 1.11 13.98
C HIS A 345 -41.24 -0.24 13.62
N SER A 346 -42.02 -1.25 13.24
CA SER A 346 -41.49 -2.57 12.83
C SER A 346 -40.62 -2.48 11.58
N LEU A 347 -41.03 -1.67 10.59
CA LEU A 347 -40.22 -1.40 9.40
C LEU A 347 -38.92 -0.66 9.79
N ALA A 348 -39.03 0.35 10.66
CA ALA A 348 -37.87 1.11 11.13
C ALA A 348 -36.85 0.20 11.83
N GLN A 349 -37.29 -0.71 12.71
CA GLN A 349 -36.42 -1.69 13.36
C GLN A 349 -35.77 -2.65 12.34
N ALA A 350 -36.54 -3.17 11.38
CA ALA A 350 -36.01 -4.07 10.36
C ALA A 350 -34.93 -3.38 9.52
N LYS A 351 -35.16 -2.13 9.09
CA LYS A 351 -34.18 -1.35 8.33
C LYS A 351 -32.98 -0.93 9.17
N GLN A 352 -33.16 -0.65 10.46
CA GLN A 352 -32.04 -0.37 11.35
C GLN A 352 -31.10 -1.57 11.44
N ALA A 353 -31.62 -2.78 11.60
CA ALA A 353 -30.81 -4.00 11.64
C ALA A 353 -30.03 -4.22 10.33
N GLU A 354 -30.67 -4.00 9.18
CA GLU A 354 -30.02 -4.05 7.86
C GLU A 354 -28.89 -3.02 7.74
N TYR A 355 -29.14 -1.77 8.15
CA TYR A 355 -28.16 -0.68 8.05
C TYR A 355 -26.97 -0.88 9.00
N GLN A 356 -27.19 -1.48 10.17
CA GLN A 356 -26.12 -1.87 11.10
C GLN A 356 -25.19 -2.93 10.50
N GLN A 357 -25.74 -3.89 9.75
CA GLN A 357 -24.94 -4.88 9.02
C GLN A 357 -24.10 -4.21 7.93
N ASN A 358 -24.70 -3.31 7.15
CA ASN A 358 -23.98 -2.55 6.13
C ASN A 358 -22.87 -1.69 6.74
N LEU A 359 -23.13 -0.98 7.83
CA LEU A 359 -22.12 -0.19 8.56
C LEU A 359 -20.95 -1.07 9.02
N THR A 360 -21.23 -2.29 9.49
CA THR A 360 -20.18 -3.25 9.90
C THR A 360 -19.27 -3.62 8.72
N VAL A 361 -19.83 -3.84 7.53
CA VAL A 361 -19.06 -4.09 6.30
C VAL A 361 -18.19 -2.89 5.94
N ILE A 362 -18.75 -1.68 5.97
CA ILE A 362 -18.01 -0.44 5.68
C ILE A 362 -16.86 -0.21 6.66
N ASN A 363 -17.07 -0.50 7.95
CA ASN A 363 -16.01 -0.41 8.96
C ASN A 363 -14.84 -1.37 8.67
N ARG A 364 -15.10 -2.54 8.07
CA ARG A 364 -14.03 -3.46 7.62
C ARG A 364 -13.26 -2.91 6.42
N PHE A 365 -13.93 -2.26 5.47
CA PHE A 365 -13.25 -1.57 4.36
C PHE A 365 -12.36 -0.44 4.87
N ILE A 366 -12.84 0.36 5.82
CA ILE A 366 -12.07 1.42 6.48
C ILE A 366 -10.81 0.85 7.13
N SER A 367 -10.94 -0.20 7.94
CA SER A 367 -9.80 -0.78 8.64
C SER A 367 -8.79 -1.42 7.69
N ALA A 368 -9.27 -2.11 6.65
CA ALA A 368 -8.43 -2.70 5.62
C ALA A 368 -7.63 -1.62 4.85
N GLU A 369 -8.29 -0.53 4.45
CA GLU A 369 -7.64 0.58 3.75
C GLU A 369 -6.60 1.29 4.64
N GLN A 370 -6.91 1.53 5.92
CA GLN A 370 -5.96 2.13 6.86
C GLN A 370 -4.72 1.24 7.07
N GLN A 371 -4.92 -0.06 7.29
CA GLN A 371 -3.82 -1.00 7.45
C GLN A 371 -2.98 -1.12 6.18
N ALA A 372 -3.61 -1.08 5.01
CA ALA A 372 -2.92 -1.12 3.73
C ALA A 372 -2.04 0.13 3.52
N GLN A 373 -2.57 1.32 3.79
CA GLN A 373 -1.80 2.57 3.74
C GLN A 373 -0.63 2.56 4.72
N GLU A 374 -0.85 2.08 5.95
CA GLU A 374 0.20 1.96 6.96
C GLU A 374 1.29 0.97 6.54
N ARG A 375 0.94 -0.19 5.98
CA ARG A 375 1.90 -1.16 5.45
C ARG A 375 2.77 -0.57 4.35
N VAL A 376 2.17 0.18 3.43
CA VAL A 376 2.91 0.87 2.36
C VAL A 376 3.84 1.94 2.94
N ARG A 377 3.39 2.73 3.93
CA ARG A 377 4.22 3.72 4.62
C ARG A 377 5.43 3.06 5.30
N LEU A 378 5.18 2.03 6.12
CA LEU A 378 6.24 1.28 6.82
C LEU A 378 7.20 0.61 5.83
N ALA A 379 6.73 0.13 4.68
CA ALA A 379 7.58 -0.44 3.65
C ALA A 379 8.50 0.61 3.02
N ARG A 380 8.01 1.84 2.75
CA ARG A 380 8.82 2.96 2.27
C ARG A 380 9.90 3.35 3.29
N GLU A 381 9.55 3.40 4.57
CA GLU A 381 10.50 3.69 5.65
C GLU A 381 11.57 2.61 5.77
N ALA A 382 11.17 1.34 5.78
CA ALA A 382 12.10 0.21 5.79
C ALA A 382 13.03 0.25 4.58
N ALA A 383 12.51 0.54 3.37
CA ALA A 383 13.32 0.68 2.17
C ALA A 383 14.35 1.81 2.29
N SER A 384 13.95 3.00 2.79
CA SER A 384 14.88 4.11 3.00
C SER A 384 15.99 3.78 4.00
N VAL A 385 15.65 3.10 5.10
CA VAL A 385 16.64 2.61 6.08
C VAL A 385 17.60 1.59 5.44
N ALA A 386 17.08 0.67 4.63
CA ALA A 386 17.88 -0.33 3.94
C ALA A 386 18.82 0.30 2.91
N GLU A 387 18.37 1.32 2.17
CA GLU A 387 19.23 2.10 1.25
C GLU A 387 20.37 2.80 1.99
N ALA A 388 20.04 3.52 3.08
CA ALA A 388 21.04 4.24 3.86
C ALA A 388 22.09 3.31 4.47
N ARG A 389 21.64 2.18 5.03
CA ARG A 389 22.54 1.15 5.58
C ARG A 389 23.40 0.51 4.49
N GLY A 390 22.81 0.11 3.37
CA GLY A 390 23.53 -0.50 2.25
C GLY A 390 24.58 0.44 1.63
N GLY A 391 24.30 1.74 1.55
CA GLY A 391 25.24 2.74 1.05
C GLY A 391 26.46 2.99 1.96
N ALA A 392 26.33 2.73 3.26
CA ALA A 392 27.39 2.93 4.25
C ALA A 392 27.97 1.60 4.80
N ALA A 393 27.49 0.45 4.32
CA ALA A 393 27.81 -0.85 4.89
C ALA A 393 29.27 -1.24 4.66
N ASN A 394 29.98 -1.54 5.76
CA ASN A 394 31.38 -1.91 5.77
C ASN A 394 31.66 -3.18 6.59
N SER A 395 30.62 -3.93 6.95
CA SER A 395 30.76 -5.18 7.70
C SER A 395 29.70 -6.20 7.30
N LEU A 396 29.99 -7.47 7.57
CA LEU A 396 29.05 -8.57 7.40
C LEU A 396 27.72 -8.30 8.14
N GLU A 397 27.79 -7.81 9.38
CA GLU A 397 26.61 -7.55 10.20
C GLU A 397 25.70 -6.48 9.58
N THR A 398 26.29 -5.38 9.09
CA THR A 398 25.51 -4.33 8.41
C THR A 398 24.81 -4.84 7.14
N TRP A 399 25.40 -5.80 6.42
CA TRP A 399 24.77 -6.41 5.25
C TRP A 399 23.65 -7.39 5.62
N LYS A 400 23.77 -8.11 6.74
CA LYS A 400 22.67 -8.93 7.30
C LYS A 400 21.47 -8.08 7.64
N ASP A 401 21.69 -6.99 8.37
CA ASP A 401 20.62 -6.04 8.72
C ASP A 401 19.97 -5.41 7.49
N THR A 402 20.79 -5.06 6.48
CA THR A 402 20.30 -4.49 5.22
C THR A 402 19.40 -5.47 4.47
N GLN A 403 19.81 -6.74 4.35
CA GLN A 403 19.00 -7.80 3.73
C GLN A 403 17.68 -8.01 4.49
N ALA A 404 17.74 -8.10 5.83
CA ALA A 404 16.56 -8.30 6.66
C ALA A 404 15.58 -7.12 6.55
N THR A 405 16.10 -5.90 6.45
CA THR A 405 15.29 -4.68 6.29
C THR A 405 14.61 -4.63 4.91
N TRP A 406 15.32 -4.99 3.84
CA TRP A 406 14.70 -5.16 2.51
C TRP A 406 13.62 -6.22 2.50
N GLN A 407 13.88 -7.36 3.15
CA GLN A 407 12.91 -8.45 3.27
C GLN A 407 11.65 -7.99 4.01
N ARG A 408 11.80 -7.22 5.09
CA ARG A 408 10.69 -6.62 5.82
C ARG A 408 9.86 -5.69 4.93
N ALA A 409 10.51 -4.82 4.14
CA ALA A 409 9.83 -3.92 3.21
C ALA A 409 8.98 -4.70 2.19
N VAL A 410 9.56 -5.74 1.58
CA VAL A 410 8.85 -6.61 0.62
C VAL A 410 7.68 -7.34 1.29
N GLN A 411 7.87 -7.93 2.48
CA GLN A 411 6.81 -8.64 3.20
C GLN A 411 5.63 -7.74 3.56
N LEU A 412 5.89 -6.49 3.98
CA LEU A 412 4.84 -5.53 4.28
C LEU A 412 3.96 -5.25 3.04
N LEU A 413 4.57 -5.09 1.87
CA LEU A 413 3.86 -4.83 0.61
C LEU A 413 3.10 -6.06 0.11
N GLN A 414 3.65 -7.26 0.27
CA GLN A 414 2.98 -8.52 -0.11
C GLN A 414 1.70 -8.77 0.69
N GLN A 415 1.60 -8.23 1.90
CA GLN A 415 0.41 -8.36 2.74
C GLN A 415 -0.67 -7.32 2.40
N VAL A 416 -0.45 -6.38 1.47
CA VAL A 416 -1.47 -5.39 1.10
C VAL A 416 -2.62 -6.08 0.35
N PRO A 417 -3.88 -6.02 0.85
CA PRO A 417 -5.01 -6.69 0.20
C PRO A 417 -5.37 -6.06 -1.15
N GLN A 418 -5.80 -6.90 -2.10
CA GLN A 418 -6.14 -6.47 -3.47
C GLN A 418 -7.34 -5.51 -3.56
N ASN A 419 -8.24 -5.55 -2.58
CA ASN A 419 -9.45 -4.74 -2.50
C ASN A 419 -9.24 -3.38 -1.81
N THR A 420 -8.01 -2.90 -1.74
CA THR A 420 -7.64 -1.59 -1.16
C THR A 420 -7.07 -0.68 -2.25
N MET A 421 -7.20 0.63 -2.08
CA MET A 421 -6.62 1.59 -3.05
C MET A 421 -5.10 1.54 -3.06
N ALA A 422 -4.50 1.24 -1.91
CA ALA A 422 -3.06 1.12 -1.75
C ALA A 422 -2.44 -0.09 -2.50
N TYR A 423 -3.25 -1.04 -2.98
CA TYR A 423 -2.73 -2.23 -3.68
C TYR A 423 -1.94 -1.89 -4.94
N GLY A 424 -2.43 -0.95 -5.76
CA GLY A 424 -1.75 -0.54 -6.99
C GLY A 424 -0.36 0.02 -6.71
N GLU A 425 -0.23 0.87 -5.69
CA GLU A 425 1.06 1.41 -5.25
C GLU A 425 1.95 0.30 -4.68
N ALA A 426 1.39 -0.62 -3.89
CA ALA A 426 2.16 -1.73 -3.32
C ALA A 426 2.79 -2.62 -4.40
N GLN A 427 2.07 -2.89 -5.50
CA GLN A 427 2.61 -3.66 -6.62
C GLN A 427 3.75 -2.92 -7.35
N GLN A 428 3.64 -1.60 -7.52
CA GLN A 428 4.71 -0.78 -8.10
C GLN A 428 5.97 -0.80 -7.22
N LEU A 429 5.81 -0.66 -5.90
CA LEU A 429 6.91 -0.71 -4.96
C LEU A 429 7.54 -2.10 -4.88
N LEU A 430 6.75 -3.18 -4.97
CA LEU A 430 7.28 -4.55 -5.04
C LEU A 430 8.19 -4.74 -6.24
N ALA A 431 7.76 -4.28 -7.43
CA ALA A 431 8.58 -4.34 -8.64
C ALA A 431 9.93 -3.62 -8.48
N LEU A 432 9.97 -2.54 -7.67
CA LEU A 432 11.20 -1.80 -7.38
C LEU A 432 12.04 -2.46 -6.26
N TYR A 433 11.43 -3.04 -5.24
CA TYR A 433 12.12 -3.50 -4.03
C TYR A 433 12.61 -4.95 -4.14
N GLN A 434 11.94 -5.81 -4.92
CA GLN A 434 12.39 -7.19 -5.14
C GLN A 434 13.85 -7.27 -5.65
N PRO A 435 14.24 -6.51 -6.70
CA PRO A 435 15.62 -6.53 -7.19
C PRO A 435 16.64 -6.06 -6.16
N ARG A 436 16.25 -5.13 -5.28
CA ARG A 436 17.12 -4.60 -4.22
C ARG A 436 17.35 -5.61 -3.10
N LEU A 437 16.32 -6.37 -2.74
CA LEU A 437 16.46 -7.51 -1.84
C LEU A 437 17.43 -8.55 -2.41
N VAL A 438 17.31 -8.88 -3.70
CA VAL A 438 18.22 -9.81 -4.37
C VAL A 438 19.66 -9.28 -4.32
N ALA A 439 19.88 -8.01 -4.67
CA ALA A 439 21.21 -7.40 -4.61
C ALA A 439 21.81 -7.43 -3.20
N ALA A 440 21.03 -7.08 -2.17
CA ALA A 440 21.45 -7.14 -0.78
C ALA A 440 21.81 -8.58 -0.34
N THR A 441 21.04 -9.56 -0.81
CA THR A 441 21.27 -10.99 -0.52
C THR A 441 22.55 -11.49 -1.18
N THR A 442 22.76 -11.17 -2.45
CA THR A 442 24.00 -11.49 -3.17
C THR A 442 25.21 -10.86 -2.49
N ARG A 443 25.07 -9.61 -2.05
CA ARG A 443 26.14 -8.91 -1.35
C ARG A 443 26.47 -9.53 0.01
N LEU A 444 25.45 -9.90 0.79
CA LEU A 444 25.63 -10.63 2.03
C LEU A 444 26.40 -11.94 1.82
N GLN A 445 26.03 -12.73 0.81
CA GLN A 445 26.72 -13.98 0.49
C GLN A 445 28.22 -13.77 0.18
N GLN A 446 28.55 -12.70 -0.54
CA GLN A 446 29.95 -12.34 -0.82
C GLN A 446 30.73 -12.01 0.46
N GLU A 447 30.10 -11.27 1.38
CA GLU A 447 30.71 -10.91 2.67
C GLU A 447 30.89 -12.14 3.58
N GLU A 448 29.95 -13.10 3.55
CA GLU A 448 30.06 -14.35 4.30
C GLU A 448 31.23 -15.20 3.82
N VAL A 449 31.34 -15.37 2.51
CA VAL A 449 32.48 -16.09 1.89
C VAL A 449 33.80 -15.39 2.21
N ALA A 450 33.85 -14.06 2.11
CA ALA A 450 35.04 -13.28 2.46
C ALA A 450 35.43 -13.47 3.93
N ASN A 451 34.45 -13.43 4.84
CA ASN A 451 34.69 -13.58 6.27
C ASN A 451 35.12 -15.00 6.64
N SER A 452 34.52 -16.05 6.07
CA SER A 452 34.95 -17.43 6.26
C SER A 452 36.36 -17.66 5.73
N ALA A 453 36.65 -17.26 4.48
CA ALA A 453 37.97 -17.43 3.89
C ALA A 453 39.07 -16.71 4.68
N TYR A 454 38.80 -15.48 5.14
CA TYR A 454 39.72 -14.72 6.01
C TYR A 454 39.95 -15.44 7.34
N THR A 455 38.88 -15.85 8.02
CA THR A 455 38.97 -16.47 9.36
C THR A 455 39.68 -17.81 9.30
N GLU A 456 39.36 -18.65 8.32
CA GLU A 456 40.04 -19.93 8.08
C GLU A 456 41.53 -19.73 7.79
N ALA A 457 41.87 -18.73 6.97
CA ALA A 457 43.27 -18.44 6.66
C ALA A 457 44.07 -18.04 7.91
N VAL A 458 43.49 -17.20 8.78
CA VAL A 458 44.13 -16.77 10.03
C VAL A 458 44.28 -17.93 11.02
N ASP A 459 43.28 -18.79 11.14
CA ASP A 459 43.35 -20.00 11.97
C ASP A 459 44.42 -20.97 11.46
N LEU A 460 44.46 -21.25 10.16
CA LEU A 460 45.49 -22.08 9.53
C LEU A 460 46.89 -21.51 9.72
N ALA A 461 47.06 -20.19 9.60
CA ALA A 461 48.32 -19.53 9.87
C ALA A 461 48.76 -19.68 11.33
N THR A 462 47.81 -19.60 12.27
CA THR A 462 48.07 -19.80 13.71
C THR A 462 48.51 -21.24 13.99
N LYS A 463 47.82 -22.22 13.41
CA LYS A 463 48.19 -23.64 13.49
C LYS A 463 49.57 -23.89 12.86
N ALA A 464 49.87 -23.26 11.74
CA ALA A 464 51.19 -23.38 11.09
C ALA A 464 52.31 -22.89 12.02
N GLN A 465 52.13 -21.74 12.66
CA GLN A 465 53.08 -21.22 13.65
C GLN A 465 53.25 -22.16 14.85
N GLN A 466 52.19 -22.81 15.31
CA GLN A 466 52.27 -23.80 16.36
C GLN A 466 53.07 -25.04 15.91
N SER A 467 52.77 -25.59 14.72
CA SER A 467 53.51 -26.72 14.18
C SER A 467 55.00 -26.40 13.94
N GLU A 468 55.35 -25.15 13.59
CA GLU A 468 56.75 -24.70 13.54
C GLU A 468 57.43 -24.78 14.92
N ARG A 469 56.74 -24.33 15.99
CA ARG A 469 57.26 -24.40 17.37
C ARG A 469 57.44 -25.84 17.85
N GLU A 470 56.61 -26.75 17.36
CA GLU A 470 56.66 -28.18 17.65
C GLU A 470 57.63 -28.96 16.72
N ASN A 471 58.39 -28.27 15.86
CA ASN A 471 59.28 -28.84 14.84
C ASN A 471 58.60 -29.78 13.83
N GLN A 472 57.27 -29.69 13.68
CA GLN A 472 56.48 -30.46 12.71
C GLN A 472 56.45 -29.76 11.35
N TRP A 473 57.61 -29.63 10.71
CA TRP A 473 57.79 -28.80 9.51
C TRP A 473 56.92 -29.21 8.31
N THR A 474 56.64 -30.51 8.11
CA THR A 474 55.77 -30.99 7.03
C THR A 474 54.34 -30.47 7.22
N THR A 475 53.82 -30.56 8.44
CA THR A 475 52.50 -30.06 8.83
C THR A 475 52.43 -28.54 8.68
N ALA A 476 53.43 -27.82 9.18
CA ALA A 476 53.51 -26.36 9.08
C ALA A 476 53.48 -25.86 7.63
N VAL A 477 54.26 -26.49 6.73
CA VAL A 477 54.26 -26.15 5.30
C VAL A 477 52.89 -26.39 4.67
N GLY A 478 52.23 -27.51 4.99
CA GLY A 478 50.88 -27.81 4.49
C GLY A 478 49.84 -26.77 4.95
N GLN A 479 49.90 -26.38 6.23
CA GLN A 479 49.00 -25.37 6.80
C GLN A 479 49.27 -23.98 6.21
N TRP A 480 50.54 -23.57 6.05
CA TRP A 480 50.88 -22.30 5.40
C TRP A 480 50.42 -22.22 3.95
N ARG A 481 50.58 -23.31 3.17
CA ARG A 481 50.04 -23.38 1.79
C ARG A 481 48.53 -23.19 1.78
N THR A 482 47.83 -23.89 2.66
CA THR A 482 46.36 -23.80 2.74
C THR A 482 45.91 -22.42 3.19
N ALA A 483 46.59 -21.82 4.18
CA ALA A 483 46.34 -20.45 4.64
C ALA A 483 46.51 -19.44 3.50
N LEU A 484 47.58 -19.58 2.70
CA LEU A 484 47.83 -18.72 1.55
C LEU A 484 46.74 -18.85 0.47
N THR A 485 46.33 -20.08 0.16
CA THR A 485 45.22 -20.32 -0.78
C THR A 485 43.92 -19.68 -0.29
N ARG A 486 43.58 -19.84 0.99
CA ARG A 486 42.36 -19.27 1.59
C ARG A 486 42.38 -17.75 1.60
N ILE A 487 43.49 -17.13 2.00
CA ILE A 487 43.55 -15.66 2.06
C ILE A 487 43.46 -15.02 0.66
N GLN A 488 43.91 -15.72 -0.39
CA GLN A 488 43.77 -15.29 -1.78
C GLN A 488 42.34 -15.41 -2.32
N GLN A 489 41.50 -16.26 -1.71
CA GLN A 489 40.10 -16.42 -2.08
C GLN A 489 39.19 -15.32 -1.52
N VAL A 490 39.70 -14.42 -0.67
CA VAL A 490 38.94 -13.28 -0.15
C VAL A 490 38.62 -12.32 -1.31
N PRO A 491 37.35 -12.15 -1.71
CA PRO A 491 36.99 -11.35 -2.89
C PRO A 491 37.29 -9.86 -2.71
N SER A 492 37.71 -9.21 -3.80
CA SER A 492 37.90 -7.76 -3.84
C SER A 492 36.60 -7.00 -3.59
N GLY A 493 36.70 -5.88 -2.88
CA GLY A 493 35.54 -5.03 -2.59
C GLY A 493 34.64 -5.53 -1.46
N THR A 494 35.07 -6.54 -0.68
CA THR A 494 34.40 -6.98 0.55
C THR A 494 35.02 -6.32 1.78
N SER A 495 34.31 -6.34 2.92
CA SER A 495 34.78 -5.72 4.17
C SER A 495 36.09 -6.29 4.72
N ARG A 496 36.42 -7.54 4.37
CA ARG A 496 37.63 -8.25 4.82
C ARG A 496 38.83 -8.11 3.88
N TYR A 497 38.62 -7.60 2.67
CA TYR A 497 39.67 -7.50 1.68
C TYR A 497 40.85 -6.61 2.12
N PRO A 498 40.64 -5.42 2.72
CA PRO A 498 41.74 -4.57 3.18
C PRO A 498 42.63 -5.23 4.24
N GLN A 499 42.05 -6.05 5.12
CA GLN A 499 42.80 -6.81 6.13
C GLN A 499 43.48 -8.04 5.54
N ALA A 500 42.89 -8.67 4.51
CA ALA A 500 43.44 -9.84 3.86
C ALA A 500 44.67 -9.52 3.00
N GLN A 501 44.67 -8.40 2.28
CA GLN A 501 45.71 -8.03 1.33
C GLN A 501 47.14 -8.08 1.90
N PRO A 502 47.46 -7.45 3.06
CA PRO A 502 48.82 -7.52 3.60
C PRO A 502 49.22 -8.92 4.06
N LEU A 503 48.26 -9.74 4.50
CA LEU A 503 48.52 -11.10 4.97
C LEU A 503 48.99 -12.04 3.86
N VAL A 504 48.62 -11.79 2.61
CA VAL A 504 49.07 -12.60 1.46
C VAL A 504 50.61 -12.61 1.40
N THR A 505 51.26 -11.44 1.50
CA THR A 505 52.73 -11.35 1.48
C THR A 505 53.34 -11.95 2.73
N THR A 506 52.74 -11.70 3.90
CA THR A 506 53.18 -12.29 5.17
C THR A 506 53.20 -13.81 5.12
N TYR A 507 52.13 -14.43 4.59
CA TYR A 507 51.98 -15.88 4.52
C TYR A 507 52.90 -16.50 3.46
N ARG A 508 53.11 -15.83 2.32
CA ARG A 508 54.15 -16.27 1.35
C ARG A 508 55.53 -16.34 1.97
N ASN A 509 55.90 -15.31 2.73
CA ASN A 509 57.22 -15.26 3.38
C ASN A 509 57.34 -16.33 4.48
N ALA A 510 56.28 -16.55 5.27
CA ALA A 510 56.25 -17.60 6.28
C ALA A 510 56.34 -19.01 5.66
N LEU A 511 55.57 -19.26 4.60
CA LEU A 511 55.65 -20.50 3.83
C LEU A 511 57.07 -20.76 3.30
N SER A 512 57.71 -19.74 2.71
CA SER A 512 59.07 -19.86 2.19
C SER A 512 60.07 -20.26 3.28
N ARG A 513 59.99 -19.61 4.45
CA ARG A 513 60.82 -19.97 5.62
C ARG A 513 60.54 -21.39 6.11
N ALA A 514 59.28 -21.79 6.23
CA ALA A 514 58.90 -23.14 6.64
C ALA A 514 59.42 -24.21 5.66
N GLN A 515 59.41 -23.94 4.35
CA GLN A 515 59.95 -24.83 3.33
C GLN A 515 61.47 -25.00 3.45
N GLN A 516 62.20 -23.92 3.73
CA GLN A 516 63.65 -23.97 3.98
C GLN A 516 63.97 -24.82 5.23
N ARG A 517 63.20 -24.63 6.31
CA ARG A 517 63.35 -25.39 7.56
C ARG A 517 62.99 -26.86 7.39
N LEU A 518 61.95 -27.17 6.63
CA LEU A 518 61.61 -28.55 6.26
C LEU A 518 62.75 -29.22 5.48
N GLY A 519 63.32 -28.53 4.48
CA GLY A 519 64.48 -29.04 3.74
C GLY A 519 65.66 -29.35 4.66
N THR A 520 65.95 -28.45 5.60
CA THR A 520 67.00 -28.64 6.61
C THR A 520 66.70 -29.86 7.49
N ALA A 521 65.46 -30.00 7.99
CA ALA A 521 65.07 -31.11 8.87
C ALA A 521 65.14 -32.47 8.16
N VAL A 522 64.68 -32.56 6.90
CA VAL A 522 64.79 -33.76 6.07
C VAL A 522 66.26 -34.07 5.78
N GLY A 523 67.06 -33.05 5.46
CA GLY A 523 68.51 -33.17 5.30
C GLY A 523 69.16 -33.78 6.54
N ILE A 524 68.85 -33.27 7.75
CA ILE A 524 69.46 -33.74 9.01
C ILE A 524 69.13 -35.21 9.23
N GLN A 525 67.88 -35.61 8.95
CA GLN A 525 67.47 -37.00 9.07
C GLN A 525 68.22 -37.91 8.09
N SER A 526 68.37 -37.49 6.83
CA SER A 526 69.14 -38.24 5.83
C SER A 526 70.63 -38.34 6.17
N ALA A 527 71.23 -37.23 6.64
CA ALA A 527 72.61 -37.19 7.08
C ALA A 527 72.85 -38.10 8.28
N ARG A 528 71.95 -38.15 9.26
CA ARG A 528 72.05 -39.08 10.41
C ARG A 528 72.12 -40.54 9.95
N ILE A 529 71.29 -40.93 8.99
CA ILE A 529 71.27 -42.29 8.43
C ILE A 529 72.60 -42.61 7.74
N ALA A 530 73.09 -41.70 6.89
CA ALA A 530 74.34 -41.91 6.15
C ALA A 530 75.60 -41.82 7.05
N LEU A 531 75.59 -40.96 8.06
CA LEU A 531 76.65 -40.87 9.07
C LEU A 531 76.70 -42.11 9.95
N GLU A 532 75.57 -42.74 10.29
CA GLU A 532 75.62 -44.01 11.03
C GLU A 532 76.30 -45.11 10.20
N GLN A 533 76.06 -45.16 8.89
CA GLN A 533 76.74 -46.09 7.98
C GLN A 533 78.25 -45.81 7.87
N THR A 534 78.65 -44.54 7.92
CA THR A 534 80.05 -44.11 7.75
C THR A 534 80.83 -44.18 9.06
N CYS A 535 80.26 -43.67 10.15
CA CYS A 535 80.91 -43.53 11.45
C CYS A 535 80.72 -44.76 12.36
N GLY A 536 79.63 -45.52 12.17
CA GLY A 536 79.20 -46.60 13.06
C GLY A 536 79.93 -47.94 12.87
N THR A 537 81.03 -47.97 12.12
CA THR A 537 81.89 -49.15 11.98
C THR A 537 82.52 -49.56 13.32
N THR A 538 83.11 -50.76 13.40
CA THR A 538 83.88 -51.20 14.58
C THR A 538 85.37 -51.25 14.24
N PRO A 539 86.24 -50.40 14.83
CA PRO A 539 85.95 -49.39 15.86
C PRO A 539 85.21 -48.16 15.32
N ARG A 540 84.42 -47.50 16.18
CA ARG A 540 83.60 -46.33 15.82
C ARG A 540 84.51 -45.16 15.45
N ILE A 541 84.33 -44.62 14.25
CA ILE A 541 85.19 -43.56 13.69
C ILE A 541 84.80 -42.18 14.24
N CYS A 542 83.49 -41.92 14.35
CA CYS A 542 82.96 -40.63 14.76
C CYS A 542 81.64 -40.74 15.54
N THR A 543 81.31 -39.68 16.28
CA THR A 543 79.98 -39.40 16.84
C THR A 543 79.40 -38.17 16.14
N TYR A 544 78.07 -38.02 16.17
CA TYR A 544 77.42 -36.90 15.50
C TYR A 544 76.25 -36.35 16.31
N ALA A 545 76.00 -35.05 16.16
CA ALA A 545 74.89 -34.33 16.76
C ALA A 545 74.34 -33.29 15.78
N SER A 546 73.05 -32.96 15.89
CA SER A 546 72.45 -31.87 15.11
C SER A 546 72.58 -30.55 15.87
N ALA A 547 73.16 -29.52 15.24
CA ALA A 547 73.29 -28.18 15.79
C ALA A 547 72.67 -27.17 14.81
N GLY A 548 71.40 -26.80 15.04
CA GLY A 548 70.70 -25.82 14.22
C GLY A 548 70.58 -26.25 12.74
N ASN A 549 71.31 -25.58 11.85
CA ASN A 549 71.34 -25.83 10.41
C ASN A 549 72.57 -26.64 9.95
N ALA A 550 73.39 -27.14 10.86
CA ALA A 550 74.56 -27.96 10.54
C ALA A 550 74.54 -29.29 11.32
N VAL A 551 75.26 -30.27 10.80
CA VAL A 551 75.53 -31.52 11.51
C VAL A 551 76.96 -31.47 12.04
N GLN A 552 77.11 -31.64 13.35
CA GLN A 552 78.40 -31.69 14.01
C GLN A 552 78.86 -33.13 14.07
N VAL A 553 80.05 -33.41 13.54
CA VAL A 553 80.69 -34.72 13.55
C VAL A 553 81.96 -34.60 14.37
N ARG A 554 82.13 -35.45 15.38
CA ARG A 554 83.31 -35.47 16.25
C ARG A 554 84.04 -36.78 16.11
N LEU A 555 85.35 -36.74 15.84
CA LEU A 555 86.19 -37.94 15.79
C LEU A 555 86.29 -38.60 17.16
N THR A 556 86.32 -39.93 17.20
CA THR A 556 86.56 -40.65 18.46
C THR A 556 88.05 -40.66 18.82
N PRO A 557 88.41 -40.68 20.11
CA PRO A 557 89.80 -40.81 20.55
C PRO A 557 90.50 -42.03 19.94
N SER A 558 89.80 -43.16 19.85
CA SER A 558 90.30 -44.40 19.26
C SER A 558 90.68 -44.25 17.79
N TYR A 559 89.94 -43.43 17.03
CA TYR A 559 90.26 -43.19 15.63
C TYR A 559 91.47 -42.26 15.49
N THR A 560 91.56 -41.21 16.31
CA THR A 560 92.71 -40.28 16.30
C THR A 560 94.00 -40.95 16.75
N GLU A 561 93.95 -41.88 17.71
CA GLU A 561 95.11 -42.67 18.14
C GLU A 561 95.57 -43.65 17.04
N ALA A 562 94.62 -44.34 16.39
CA ALA A 562 94.91 -45.21 15.25
C ALA A 562 95.54 -44.44 14.07
N ALA A 563 95.06 -43.23 13.81
CA ALA A 563 95.64 -42.32 12.82
C ALA A 563 97.09 -41.95 13.16
N GLY A 564 97.36 -41.55 14.41
CA GLY A 564 98.71 -41.20 14.87
C GLY A 564 99.71 -42.35 14.74
N VAL A 565 99.30 -43.57 15.11
CA VAL A 565 100.12 -44.79 14.96
C VAL A 565 100.36 -45.13 13.48
N ALA A 566 99.37 -44.96 12.61
CA ALA A 566 99.49 -45.23 11.17
C ALA A 566 100.42 -44.22 10.47
N ILE A 567 100.32 -42.94 10.84
CA ILE A 567 101.17 -41.86 10.32
C ILE A 567 102.63 -42.05 10.76
N ALA A 568 102.86 -42.41 12.03
CA ALA A 568 104.20 -42.70 12.57
C ALA A 568 104.92 -43.89 11.90
N LYS A 569 104.16 -44.79 11.23
CA LYS A 569 104.67 -45.96 10.51
C LYS A 569 104.83 -45.73 9.00
N SER A 570 104.47 -44.55 8.48
CA SER A 570 104.51 -44.23 7.06
C SER A 570 105.88 -43.64 6.63
N PRO A 571 106.45 -44.00 5.47
CA PRO A 571 107.75 -43.48 5.00
C PRO A 571 107.75 -41.97 4.69
N SER A 572 106.58 -41.31 4.71
CA SER A 572 106.41 -39.86 4.51
C SER A 572 106.80 -38.99 5.73
N ALA A 573 107.25 -39.59 6.84
CA ALA A 573 107.70 -38.86 8.03
C ALA A 573 108.98 -38.00 7.82
N ALA A 574 109.57 -38.03 6.61
CA ALA A 574 110.84 -37.36 6.30
C ALA A 574 110.72 -35.86 5.93
N ASN A 575 109.52 -35.28 5.83
CA ASN A 575 109.32 -33.83 5.66
C ASN A 575 107.97 -33.37 6.28
N PRO A 576 107.94 -32.81 7.49
CA PRO A 576 106.70 -32.48 8.19
C PRO A 576 106.29 -31.03 7.95
N GLY A 577 105.14 -30.83 7.31
CA GLY A 577 104.13 -30.02 7.99
C GLY A 577 103.24 -31.01 8.73
N GLU A 578 103.23 -31.01 10.07
CA GLU A 578 102.45 -31.96 10.91
C GLU A 578 100.97 -32.07 10.48
N ASN A 579 100.42 -31.00 9.88
CA ASN A 579 99.05 -30.94 9.39
C ASN A 579 98.80 -31.72 8.08
N SER A 580 99.82 -31.98 7.25
CA SER A 580 99.66 -32.57 5.91
C SER A 580 99.46 -34.10 5.91
N ALA A 581 100.14 -34.82 6.82
CA ALA A 581 100.03 -36.27 6.93
C ALA A 581 98.69 -36.71 7.55
N MET A 582 98.19 -35.94 8.52
CA MET A 582 96.86 -36.15 9.11
C MET A 582 95.75 -35.90 8.07
N LEU A 583 95.88 -34.85 7.25
CA LEU A 583 94.96 -34.57 6.15
C LEU A 583 94.90 -35.71 5.13
N ALA A 584 96.06 -36.28 4.75
CA ALA A 584 96.13 -37.41 3.82
C ALA A 584 95.47 -38.68 4.40
N TYR A 585 95.69 -38.97 5.69
CA TYR A 585 95.06 -40.12 6.37
C TYR A 585 93.53 -39.96 6.46
N MET A 586 93.05 -38.75 6.77
CA MET A 586 91.62 -38.45 6.91
C MET A 586 90.90 -38.30 5.57
N ASN A 587 91.59 -38.23 4.44
CA ASN A 587 91.00 -37.92 3.14
C ASN A 587 89.80 -38.81 2.74
N PRO A 588 89.83 -40.15 2.90
CA PRO A 588 88.66 -40.98 2.59
C PRO A 588 87.45 -40.66 3.47
N LEU A 589 87.69 -40.33 4.75
CA LEU A 589 86.63 -39.91 5.67
C LEU A 589 86.09 -38.53 5.30
N LEU A 590 86.96 -37.58 4.95
CA LEU A 590 86.55 -36.25 4.49
C LEU A 590 85.72 -36.34 3.20
N GLN A 591 86.08 -37.22 2.27
CA GLN A 591 85.28 -37.47 1.05
C GLN A 591 83.92 -38.11 1.36
N ALA A 592 83.88 -39.08 2.29
CA ALA A 592 82.63 -39.68 2.71
C ALA A 592 81.71 -38.65 3.40
N LEU A 593 82.25 -37.84 4.31
CA LEU A 593 81.51 -36.77 4.98
C LEU A 593 81.07 -35.68 3.99
N ALA A 594 81.91 -35.28 3.04
CA ALA A 594 81.53 -34.36 1.97
C ALA A 594 80.36 -34.92 1.13
N SER A 595 80.42 -36.20 0.75
CA SER A 595 79.31 -36.86 0.03
C SER A 595 78.02 -36.88 0.86
N VAL A 596 78.11 -37.07 2.17
CA VAL A 596 76.93 -36.99 3.06
C VAL A 596 76.37 -35.57 3.11
N GLY A 597 77.23 -34.56 3.24
CA GLY A 597 76.82 -33.16 3.25
C GLY A 597 76.22 -32.72 1.92
N GLU A 598 76.75 -33.19 0.79
CA GLU A 598 76.27 -32.91 -0.56
C GLU A 598 74.88 -33.54 -0.77
N GLN A 599 74.74 -34.83 -0.48
CA GLN A 599 73.47 -35.56 -0.63
C GLN A 599 72.37 -35.02 0.28
N ALA A 600 72.71 -34.62 1.51
CA ALA A 600 71.77 -34.02 2.45
C ALA A 600 71.56 -32.51 2.21
N ASN A 601 72.36 -31.89 1.34
CA ASN A 601 72.48 -30.44 1.15
C ASN A 601 72.61 -29.68 2.49
N LEU A 602 73.50 -30.16 3.36
CA LEU A 602 73.75 -29.59 4.68
C LEU A 602 75.24 -29.35 4.96
N PRO A 603 75.56 -28.27 5.69
CA PRO A 603 76.89 -28.10 6.24
C PRO A 603 77.23 -29.20 7.26
N ILE A 604 78.46 -29.70 7.19
CA ILE A 604 79.01 -30.64 8.16
C ILE A 604 80.22 -30.01 8.85
N GLU A 605 80.12 -29.80 10.15
CA GLU A 605 81.20 -29.31 10.99
C GLU A 605 81.96 -30.50 11.57
N LEU A 606 83.23 -30.67 11.19
CA LEU A 606 84.08 -31.75 11.70
C LEU A 606 84.93 -31.25 12.86
N TYR A 607 84.88 -31.96 13.99
CA TYR A 607 85.63 -31.68 15.21
C TYR A 607 86.61 -32.82 15.51
N ASN A 608 87.78 -32.46 16.01
CA ASN A 608 88.75 -33.40 16.54
C ASN A 608 88.28 -34.03 17.86
N ALA A 609 88.99 -35.07 18.32
CA ALA A 609 88.66 -35.74 19.58
C ALA A 609 88.75 -34.81 20.80
N ASP A 610 89.58 -33.78 20.76
CA ASP A 610 89.73 -32.74 21.80
C ASP A 610 88.61 -31.66 21.76
N GLY A 611 87.77 -31.67 20.74
CA GLY A 611 86.70 -30.69 20.55
C GLY A 611 87.10 -29.43 19.77
N SER A 612 88.33 -29.36 19.24
CA SER A 612 88.72 -28.30 18.30
C SER A 612 88.04 -28.51 16.94
N LEU A 613 87.59 -27.42 16.29
CA LEU A 613 86.99 -27.49 14.96
C LEU A 613 88.09 -27.76 13.92
N PHE A 614 88.00 -28.90 13.23
CA PHE A 614 88.90 -29.29 12.15
C PHE A 614 88.56 -28.55 10.85
N GLY A 615 87.26 -28.43 10.53
CA GLY A 615 86.80 -27.69 9.36
C GLY A 615 85.32 -27.92 9.06
N THR A 616 84.76 -27.05 8.24
CA THR A 616 83.34 -27.12 7.85
C THR A 616 83.24 -27.42 6.36
N TYR A 617 82.53 -28.50 6.03
CA TYR A 617 82.02 -28.72 4.69
C TYR A 617 80.77 -27.85 4.50
N ALA A 618 80.75 -27.05 3.44
CA ALA A 618 79.58 -26.27 3.07
C ALA A 618 79.19 -26.64 1.62
N PRO A 619 77.97 -27.14 1.38
CA PRO A 619 77.55 -27.58 0.04
C PRO A 619 77.50 -26.45 -1.00
N GLN A 620 77.59 -25.19 -0.55
CA GLN A 620 77.58 -24.01 -1.42
C GLN A 620 78.97 -23.61 -1.92
N LEU A 621 80.03 -24.25 -1.39
CA LEU A 621 81.43 -23.87 -1.61
C LEU A 621 82.27 -24.99 -2.23
N ASP A 622 81.65 -26.09 -2.69
CA ASP A 622 82.31 -27.25 -3.33
C ASP A 622 83.62 -27.69 -2.66
N GLY A 623 83.66 -27.72 -1.31
CA GLY A 623 84.85 -28.13 -0.57
C GLY A 623 84.81 -27.91 0.94
N TYR A 624 85.79 -28.47 1.64
CA TYR A 624 86.06 -28.20 3.06
C TYR A 624 86.83 -26.88 3.20
N VAL A 625 86.31 -25.97 4.01
CA VAL A 625 87.00 -24.71 4.34
C VAL A 625 87.71 -24.88 5.69
N PRO A 626 89.06 -24.95 5.73
CA PRO A 626 89.80 -24.84 6.98
C PRO A 626 89.81 -23.38 7.45
N LEU A 627 89.60 -23.14 8.75
CA LEU A 627 89.75 -21.80 9.31
C LEU A 627 91.22 -21.37 9.22
N ARG A 628 91.48 -20.23 8.56
CA ARG A 628 92.69 -19.44 8.79
C ARG A 628 92.56 -18.77 10.16
N ALA A 629 93.66 -18.72 10.92
CA ALA A 629 93.73 -18.21 12.28
C ALA A 629 93.50 -16.68 12.44
N ASP A 630 93.15 -15.95 11.37
CA ASP A 630 93.17 -14.47 11.35
C ASP A 630 91.80 -13.81 11.65
N ASP A 631 90.70 -14.56 11.75
CA ASP A 631 89.34 -13.98 11.95
C ASP A 631 88.88 -13.90 13.42
N LEU A 632 89.75 -14.15 14.40
CA LEU A 632 89.42 -14.00 15.83
C LEU A 632 89.66 -12.59 16.40
N THR A 633 90.01 -11.60 15.58
CA THR A 633 90.20 -10.21 16.02
C THR A 633 89.56 -9.18 15.09
N ALA A 634 88.23 -9.23 14.95
CA ALA A 634 87.45 -8.09 14.47
C ALA A 634 86.24 -7.83 15.37
N THR A 635 86.49 -7.53 16.65
CA THR A 635 85.58 -6.68 17.44
C THR A 635 85.61 -5.25 16.87
N GLY A 636 84.95 -5.09 15.72
CA GLY A 636 84.64 -3.78 15.15
C GLY A 636 83.58 -3.09 16.00
N SER A 637 84.02 -2.11 16.78
CA SER A 637 83.19 -1.13 17.50
C SER A 637 82.14 -0.54 16.56
N VAL A 638 80.87 -0.92 16.74
CA VAL A 638 79.73 -0.23 16.14
C VAL A 638 79.31 0.89 17.08
N ARG A 639 79.58 2.11 16.64
CA ARG A 639 79.09 3.38 17.20
C ARG A 639 77.56 3.42 17.10
N PRO A 640 76.82 3.91 18.10
CA PRO A 640 75.35 4.01 18.01
C PRO A 640 74.93 5.15 17.07
N PRO A 641 73.81 5.01 16.34
CA PRO A 641 73.28 6.07 15.49
C PRO A 641 72.64 7.18 16.33
N THR A 642 73.10 8.41 16.12
CA THR A 642 72.39 9.64 16.47
C THR A 642 71.31 9.92 15.41
N SER A 643 70.07 10.15 15.85
CA SER A 643 68.97 10.77 15.07
C SER A 643 69.40 12.15 14.54
N PRO A 644 68.79 12.67 13.45
CA PRO A 644 67.35 12.88 13.30
C PRO A 644 66.66 11.97 12.28
#